data_AF-A0A1X7HYE3-F1
#
_entry.id   AF-A0A1X7HYE3-F1
#
_cell.length_a   1.000
_cell.length_b   1.000
_cell.length_c   1.000
_cell.angle_alpha   90.00
_cell.angle_beta   90.00
_cell.angle_gamma   90.00
#
_symmetry.space_group_name_H-M   'P 1'
#
loop_
_entity.id
_entity.type
_entity.pdbx_description
1 polymer ?
#
loop_
_entity_poly.entity_id
_entity_poly.type
_entity_poly.pdbx_seq_one_letter_code
_entity_poly.pdbx_strand_id
1 'polypeptide(L)'
;MPKVSEIMESMEYGPAPEDASAVRDWLRERVSFGHFIAGRFTRPGETFATRDPSTGEELAQVTQGTARDIAKAVRAARRAQRGWAAMPGHDRARFLYAIARTIQKRERFLSVLETLDNGKPICESRDIDVPLVVRHFYHHAGWAELLESEFPGHLALGVCGQIIPWNFPLLMLAWKVAPALAAGNTVVLKPAEYTPLTALAFAEICAHVGLPAGVVNIVTGDGETGAALVQAPVDKIAFTGSTEVGRGIARALAGSGKRLTLELGGKSPFVVMEDADLDAAVEGVVDSIWFNQGQVCCAGSRILVAESVASRFETLLRARMEKLRLGAPLDKSTDVGAIVDPVQKARILSILDRATAAGAELVGGDAAPGCFIAPGYLRNIAPANPGMIEEIFGPIATLSTFRTPDEAVELANNTRYGLAASVWSESATVATDLAARIKAGVVWVNCANTFDAAAPFGGVRDSGYGREGGREGMLDYLSVPVSAPRETAPAGIIPAEGQAIDRTVKLYIGGAQKRPDGGTSYAAQDELIPLGNRKDIRNAVEAAQSALAKWQGLGGHGRAQVLYFLAENLAQARAEFAGYASVDEVDAVIRRCFFYAGFADKYDGATVSARPGHLCHVQPEPHGVMGLIAPNAAPLAGFMSLVLPAIAMGNAVVAIPAQDRPMAALTLAKVLACSDVPGGVVNIVTGPRDALATALAAHDGVSAIWHAGQGEGVAEVQRTAADTLIPVWTPGPRDWGDLHAQGREFLRAASRTKTIWLPYGALPAGTGSAAY
;
A
#
# COMPACT_ATOMS: atom_id res chain seq x y z
N MET A 1 25.07 -37.30 23.52
CA MET A 1 24.53 -36.41 24.57
C MET A 1 25.63 -36.17 25.58
N PRO A 2 25.92 -34.90 25.94
CA PRO A 2 26.93 -34.56 26.94
C PRO A 2 26.56 -35.14 28.32
N LYS A 3 27.56 -35.32 29.19
CA LYS A 3 27.35 -35.81 30.56
C LYS A 3 26.77 -34.70 31.43
N VAL A 4 26.00 -35.07 32.46
CA VAL A 4 25.41 -34.09 33.42
C VAL A 4 26.47 -33.17 34.03
N SER A 5 27.68 -33.66 34.29
CA SER A 5 28.80 -32.83 34.77
C SER A 5 29.23 -31.76 33.77
N GLU A 6 29.25 -32.08 32.47
CA GLU A 6 29.62 -31.15 31.39
C GLU A 6 28.51 -30.10 31.17
N ILE A 7 27.24 -30.49 31.36
CA ILE A 7 26.08 -29.56 31.31
C ILE A 7 26.08 -28.61 32.51
N MET A 8 26.44 -29.09 33.71
CA MET A 8 26.52 -28.25 34.90
C MET A 8 27.73 -27.31 34.89
N GLU A 9 28.79 -27.65 34.15
CA GLU A 9 29.95 -26.77 33.92
C GLU A 9 29.68 -25.72 32.83
N SER A 10 29.07 -26.12 31.72
CA SER A 10 28.73 -25.21 30.62
C SER A 10 27.48 -24.36 30.89
N MET A 11 26.58 -24.85 31.75
CA MET A 11 25.24 -24.31 31.98
C MET A 11 24.45 -24.13 30.67
N GLU A 12 24.79 -24.88 29.61
CA GLU A 12 24.08 -24.82 28.33
C GLU A 12 22.63 -25.31 28.51
N TYR A 13 21.66 -24.48 28.10
CA TYR A 13 20.27 -24.87 28.06
C TYR A 13 20.09 -26.03 27.09
N GLY A 14 19.50 -27.13 27.56
CA GLY A 14 19.09 -28.23 26.68
C GLY A 14 18.01 -27.77 25.68
N PRO A 15 17.92 -28.39 24.50
CA PRO A 15 16.94 -27.99 23.49
C PRO A 15 15.51 -28.19 24.02
N ALA A 16 14.62 -27.25 23.68
CA ALA A 16 13.21 -27.28 24.10
C ALA A 16 12.26 -27.28 22.89
N PRO A 17 12.33 -28.29 22.00
CA PRO A 17 11.53 -28.32 20.78
C PRO A 17 10.03 -28.43 21.09
N GLU A 18 9.22 -27.72 20.33
CA GLU A 18 7.78 -27.98 20.25
C GLU A 18 7.51 -29.34 19.60
N ASP A 19 6.46 -30.01 20.08
CA ASP A 19 6.02 -31.28 19.52
C ASP A 19 5.40 -31.06 18.13
N ALA A 20 5.94 -31.77 17.13
CA ALA A 20 5.47 -31.71 15.76
C ALA A 20 4.61 -32.92 15.35
N SER A 21 4.34 -33.86 16.26
CA SER A 21 3.69 -35.14 15.96
C SER A 21 2.37 -34.98 15.19
N ALA A 22 1.46 -34.12 15.67
CA ALA A 22 0.16 -33.88 15.06
C ALA A 22 0.25 -33.30 13.63
N VAL A 23 1.23 -32.44 13.36
CA VAL A 23 1.48 -31.90 12.02
C VAL A 23 2.06 -32.98 11.11
N ARG A 24 3.03 -33.74 11.62
CA ARG A 24 3.65 -34.85 10.86
C ARG A 24 2.65 -35.96 10.55
N ASP A 25 1.71 -36.26 11.45
CA ASP A 25 0.58 -37.17 11.19
C ASP A 25 -0.34 -36.63 10.09
N TRP A 26 -0.72 -35.35 10.19
CA TRP A 26 -1.56 -34.71 9.18
C TRP A 26 -0.94 -34.72 7.78
N LEU A 27 0.39 -34.51 7.69
CA LEU A 27 1.17 -34.59 6.45
C LEU A 27 1.27 -36.04 5.92
N ARG A 28 1.50 -37.02 6.81
CA ARG A 28 1.54 -38.45 6.42
C ARG A 28 0.24 -38.94 5.80
N GLU A 29 -0.90 -38.48 6.31
CA GLU A 29 -2.21 -38.79 5.74
C GLU A 29 -2.44 -38.13 4.37
N ARG A 30 -1.65 -37.10 4.02
CA ARG A 30 -1.85 -36.22 2.86
C ARG A 30 -0.54 -35.99 2.12
N VAL A 31 0.06 -37.08 1.65
CA VAL A 31 1.33 -37.04 0.91
C VAL A 31 1.28 -36.10 -0.30
N SER A 32 0.10 -35.93 -0.92
CA SER A 32 -0.09 -35.00 -2.04
C SER A 32 -1.38 -34.19 -1.93
N PHE A 33 -1.26 -32.88 -2.12
CA PHE A 33 -2.39 -31.94 -2.08
C PHE A 33 -2.85 -31.53 -3.49
N GLY A 34 -4.15 -31.62 -3.72
CA GLY A 34 -4.82 -30.89 -4.79
C GLY A 34 -5.18 -29.46 -4.38
N HIS A 35 -5.82 -28.71 -5.28
CA HIS A 35 -6.33 -27.38 -4.98
C HIS A 35 -7.62 -27.44 -4.15
N PHE A 36 -7.98 -26.36 -3.45
CA PHE A 36 -9.29 -26.23 -2.80
C PHE A 36 -10.22 -25.42 -3.69
N ILE A 37 -11.18 -26.06 -4.37
CA ILE A 37 -12.08 -25.41 -5.32
C ILE A 37 -13.53 -25.83 -5.05
N ALA A 38 -14.42 -24.84 -4.93
CA ALA A 38 -15.84 -25.07 -4.67
C ALA A 38 -16.09 -25.91 -3.39
N GLY A 39 -15.38 -25.60 -2.31
CA GLY A 39 -15.59 -26.20 -0.99
C GLY A 39 -14.97 -27.58 -0.78
N ARG A 40 -14.13 -28.07 -1.70
CA ARG A 40 -13.48 -29.39 -1.61
C ARG A 40 -12.10 -29.39 -2.22
N PHE A 41 -11.24 -30.31 -1.76
CA PHE A 41 -9.97 -30.59 -2.40
C PHE A 41 -10.17 -31.34 -3.73
N THR A 42 -9.45 -30.92 -4.77
CA THR A 42 -9.37 -31.65 -6.03
C THR A 42 -8.42 -32.83 -5.90
N ARG A 43 -8.43 -33.73 -6.88
CA ARG A 43 -7.34 -34.71 -7.00
C ARG A 43 -6.02 -33.96 -7.27
N PRO A 44 -4.88 -34.42 -6.72
CA PRO A 44 -3.57 -33.89 -7.07
C PRO A 44 -3.31 -34.00 -8.58
N GLY A 45 -2.67 -32.98 -9.14
CA GLY A 45 -2.25 -32.92 -10.55
C GLY A 45 -0.75 -33.19 -10.73
N GLU A 46 -0.10 -32.40 -11.58
CA GLU A 46 1.37 -32.29 -11.57
C GLU A 46 1.80 -31.59 -10.28
N THR A 47 2.81 -32.10 -9.58
CA THR A 47 3.19 -31.62 -8.25
C THR A 47 4.65 -31.22 -8.15
N PHE A 48 4.95 -30.39 -7.15
CA PHE A 48 6.29 -30.09 -6.68
C PHE A 48 6.37 -30.25 -5.15
N ALA A 49 7.57 -30.47 -4.64
CA ALA A 49 7.83 -30.64 -3.21
C ALA A 49 7.84 -29.28 -2.50
N THR A 50 7.14 -29.18 -1.37
CA THR A 50 7.46 -28.20 -0.31
C THR A 50 8.40 -28.84 0.72
N ARG A 51 9.32 -28.05 1.27
CA ARG A 51 10.41 -28.52 2.13
C ARG A 51 10.53 -27.69 3.39
N ASP A 52 10.93 -28.32 4.47
CA ASP A 52 11.37 -27.63 5.68
C ASP A 52 12.75 -26.99 5.41
N PRO A 53 12.87 -25.64 5.43
CA PRO A 53 14.13 -24.98 5.09
C PRO A 53 15.24 -25.19 6.13
N SER A 54 14.89 -25.58 7.36
CA SER A 54 15.86 -25.82 8.42
C SER A 54 16.57 -27.17 8.29
N THR A 55 15.91 -28.15 7.66
CA THR A 55 16.40 -29.53 7.53
C THR A 55 16.60 -29.98 6.07
N GLY A 56 15.94 -29.34 5.11
CA GLY A 56 15.82 -29.76 3.71
C GLY A 56 14.85 -30.91 3.48
N GLU A 57 14.19 -31.40 4.53
CA GLU A 57 13.24 -32.51 4.48
C GLU A 57 12.01 -32.12 3.65
N GLU A 58 11.52 -33.04 2.82
CA GLU A 58 10.26 -32.84 2.11
C GLU A 58 9.08 -32.99 3.06
N LEU A 59 8.21 -31.97 3.09
CA LEU A 59 7.01 -31.96 3.93
C LEU A 59 5.81 -32.58 3.23
N ALA A 60 5.57 -32.20 1.96
CA ALA A 60 4.49 -32.73 1.12
C ALA A 60 4.69 -32.40 -0.36
N GLN A 61 3.93 -33.06 -1.22
CA GLN A 61 3.77 -32.71 -2.63
C GLN A 61 2.54 -31.81 -2.82
N VAL A 62 2.67 -30.72 -3.59
CA VAL A 62 1.61 -29.75 -3.82
C VAL A 62 1.40 -29.55 -5.31
N THR A 63 0.14 -29.49 -5.75
CA THR A 63 -0.20 -29.37 -7.18
C THR A 63 0.22 -28.02 -7.75
N GLN A 64 0.88 -28.04 -8.92
CA GLN A 64 1.16 -26.89 -9.77
C GLN A 64 -0.12 -26.46 -10.51
N GLY A 65 -0.61 -25.27 -10.19
CA GLY A 65 -1.88 -24.77 -10.69
C GLY A 65 -1.79 -24.28 -12.13
N THR A 66 -2.65 -24.82 -12.99
CA THR A 66 -2.72 -24.38 -14.39
C THR A 66 -3.71 -23.24 -14.58
N ALA A 67 -3.64 -22.55 -15.73
CA ALA A 67 -4.67 -21.59 -16.13
C ALA A 67 -6.09 -22.21 -16.16
N ARG A 68 -6.20 -23.51 -16.43
CA ARG A 68 -7.48 -24.24 -16.40
C ARG A 68 -8.02 -24.34 -14.97
N ASP A 69 -7.16 -24.54 -13.98
CA ASP A 69 -7.55 -24.65 -12.57
C ASP A 69 -7.94 -23.30 -11.99
N ILE A 70 -7.19 -22.24 -12.33
CA ILE A 70 -7.60 -20.85 -12.07
C ILE A 70 -8.99 -20.58 -12.68
N ALA A 71 -9.22 -20.94 -13.94
CA ALA A 71 -10.52 -20.74 -14.57
C ALA A 71 -11.65 -21.52 -13.86
N LYS A 72 -11.37 -22.73 -13.33
CA LYS A 72 -12.34 -23.47 -12.50
C LYS A 72 -12.63 -22.76 -11.18
N ALA A 73 -11.59 -22.28 -10.49
CA ALA A 73 -11.70 -21.55 -9.22
C ALA A 73 -12.48 -20.25 -9.39
N VAL A 74 -12.15 -19.44 -10.40
CA VAL A 74 -12.85 -18.18 -10.69
C VAL A 74 -14.31 -18.42 -11.06
N ARG A 75 -14.62 -19.47 -11.84
CA ARG A 75 -16.02 -19.85 -12.11
C ARG A 75 -16.77 -20.27 -10.83
N ALA A 76 -16.12 -20.94 -9.88
CA ALA A 76 -16.72 -21.30 -8.61
C ALA A 76 -16.99 -20.07 -7.73
N ALA A 77 -15.99 -19.18 -7.59
CA ALA A 77 -16.12 -17.91 -6.89
C ALA A 77 -17.27 -17.07 -7.46
N ARG A 78 -17.28 -16.88 -8.78
CA ARG A 78 -18.32 -16.10 -9.48
C ARG A 78 -19.73 -16.65 -9.25
N ARG A 79 -19.90 -17.98 -9.22
CA ARG A 79 -21.21 -18.61 -8.92
C ARG A 79 -21.66 -18.37 -7.48
N ALA A 80 -20.75 -18.41 -6.52
CA ALA A 80 -21.06 -18.20 -5.10
C ALA A 80 -21.31 -16.73 -4.75
N GLN A 81 -20.69 -15.80 -5.49
CA GLN A 81 -20.59 -14.39 -5.11
C GLN A 81 -21.94 -13.70 -4.93
N ARG A 82 -22.89 -13.88 -5.85
CA ARG A 82 -24.20 -13.24 -5.73
C ARG A 82 -24.95 -13.68 -4.47
N GLY A 83 -24.89 -14.97 -4.13
CA GLY A 83 -25.52 -15.50 -2.92
C GLY A 83 -24.81 -15.02 -1.66
N TRP A 84 -23.47 -14.96 -1.68
CA TRP A 84 -22.67 -14.46 -0.56
C TRP A 84 -22.89 -12.97 -0.28
N ALA A 85 -22.96 -12.14 -1.32
CA ALA A 85 -23.19 -10.70 -1.16
C ALA A 85 -24.64 -10.38 -0.72
N ALA A 86 -25.61 -11.17 -1.18
CA ALA A 86 -27.02 -11.03 -0.80
C ALA A 86 -27.34 -11.57 0.60
N MET A 87 -26.45 -12.37 1.18
CA MET A 87 -26.57 -12.84 2.56
C MET A 87 -26.55 -11.63 3.52
N PRO A 88 -27.35 -11.63 4.60
CA PRO A 88 -27.28 -10.58 5.62
C PRO A 88 -25.85 -10.44 6.18
N GLY A 89 -25.45 -9.21 6.52
CA GLY A 89 -24.14 -8.94 7.13
C GLY A 89 -23.87 -9.80 8.36
N HIS A 90 -24.92 -10.00 9.18
CA HIS A 90 -24.90 -10.87 10.34
C HIS A 90 -24.49 -12.32 10.04
N ASP A 91 -25.04 -12.93 8.99
CA ASP A 91 -24.72 -14.31 8.65
C ASP A 91 -23.29 -14.44 8.10
N ARG A 92 -22.80 -13.44 7.35
CA ARG A 92 -21.38 -13.38 6.98
C ARG A 92 -20.47 -13.24 8.20
N ALA A 93 -20.84 -12.38 9.16
CA ALA A 93 -20.12 -12.19 10.42
C ALA A 93 -19.99 -13.50 11.21
N ARG A 94 -21.07 -14.30 11.27
CA ARG A 94 -21.06 -15.62 11.94
C ARG A 94 -20.03 -16.58 11.34
N PHE A 95 -19.89 -16.61 10.01
CA PHE A 95 -18.86 -17.43 9.36
C PHE A 95 -17.44 -16.95 9.69
N LEU A 96 -17.19 -15.65 9.61
CA LEU A 96 -15.88 -15.06 9.95
C LEU A 96 -15.51 -15.33 11.42
N TYR A 97 -16.47 -15.19 12.32
CA TYR A 97 -16.32 -15.55 13.73
C TYR A 97 -16.01 -17.05 13.91
N ALA A 98 -16.74 -17.94 13.22
CA ALA A 98 -16.51 -19.38 13.30
C ALA A 98 -15.12 -19.78 12.78
N ILE A 99 -14.64 -19.11 11.71
CA ILE A 99 -13.28 -19.26 11.21
C ILE A 99 -12.27 -18.85 12.28
N ALA A 100 -12.40 -17.64 12.86
CA ALA A 100 -11.52 -17.16 13.94
C ALA A 100 -11.45 -18.15 15.10
N ARG A 101 -12.61 -18.64 15.56
CA ARG A 101 -12.70 -19.64 16.65
C ARG A 101 -12.03 -20.96 16.31
N THR A 102 -12.15 -21.40 15.06
CA THR A 102 -11.56 -22.68 14.64
C THR A 102 -10.04 -22.57 14.50
N ILE A 103 -9.54 -21.43 14.01
CA ILE A 103 -8.11 -21.11 13.98
C ILE A 103 -7.56 -21.10 15.41
N GLN A 104 -8.22 -20.38 16.34
CA GLN A 104 -7.82 -20.33 17.75
C GLN A 104 -7.81 -21.73 18.40
N LYS A 105 -8.82 -22.57 18.11
CA LYS A 105 -8.84 -23.96 18.59
C LYS A 105 -7.67 -24.80 18.07
N ARG A 106 -7.16 -24.49 16.87
CA ARG A 106 -6.06 -25.19 16.20
C ARG A 106 -4.73 -24.42 16.26
N GLU A 107 -4.62 -23.43 17.13
CA GLU A 107 -3.50 -22.47 17.15
C GLU A 107 -2.14 -23.17 17.16
N ARG A 108 -1.91 -24.08 18.11
CA ARG A 108 -0.66 -24.83 18.21
C ARG A 108 -0.33 -25.62 16.94
N PHE A 109 -1.33 -26.25 16.32
CA PHE A 109 -1.15 -27.00 15.07
C PHE A 109 -0.73 -26.06 13.93
N LEU A 110 -1.39 -24.91 13.82
CA LEU A 110 -1.11 -23.93 12.78
C LEU A 110 0.27 -23.28 12.99
N SER A 111 0.65 -22.95 14.22
CA SER A 111 1.97 -22.38 14.51
C SER A 111 3.11 -23.33 14.18
N VAL A 112 2.97 -24.62 14.52
CA VAL A 112 3.97 -25.64 14.17
C VAL A 112 4.03 -25.84 12.66
N LEU A 113 2.89 -25.88 11.98
CA LEU A 113 2.84 -26.02 10.52
C LEU A 113 3.47 -24.82 9.81
N GLU A 114 3.19 -23.59 10.27
CA GLU A 114 3.81 -22.36 9.74
C GLU A 114 5.33 -22.40 9.93
N THR A 115 5.81 -22.76 11.12
CA THR A 115 7.25 -22.88 11.39
C THR A 115 7.94 -23.93 10.54
N LEU A 116 7.33 -25.09 10.32
CA LEU A 116 7.91 -26.14 9.48
C LEU A 116 7.99 -25.71 8.01
N ASP A 117 6.93 -25.10 7.47
CA ASP A 117 6.84 -24.72 6.06
C ASP A 117 7.67 -23.47 5.74
N ASN A 118 7.79 -22.51 6.67
CA ASN A 118 8.47 -21.23 6.45
C ASN A 118 9.89 -21.13 7.04
N GLY A 119 10.18 -21.80 8.15
CA GLY A 119 11.48 -21.71 8.84
C GLY A 119 11.55 -20.69 9.99
N LYS A 120 10.50 -19.90 10.23
CA LYS A 120 10.46 -18.95 11.36
C LYS A 120 10.40 -19.63 12.74
N PRO A 121 10.98 -19.02 13.79
CA PRO A 121 10.91 -19.52 15.15
C PRO A 121 9.47 -19.77 15.61
N ILE A 122 9.26 -20.86 16.32
CA ILE A 122 7.94 -21.27 16.79
C ILE A 122 7.30 -20.26 17.76
N CYS A 123 8.11 -19.51 18.50
CA CYS A 123 7.62 -18.44 19.36
C CYS A 123 6.99 -17.31 18.54
N GLU A 124 7.54 -16.96 17.37
CA GLU A 124 6.94 -15.97 16.48
C GLU A 124 5.61 -16.48 15.90
N SER A 125 5.59 -17.70 15.37
CA SER A 125 4.35 -18.32 14.83
C SER A 125 3.24 -18.42 15.89
N ARG A 126 3.60 -18.67 17.15
CA ARG A 126 2.65 -18.84 18.27
C ARG A 126 2.20 -17.51 18.85
N ASP A 127 3.13 -16.59 19.10
CA ASP A 127 2.86 -15.40 19.91
C ASP A 127 2.47 -14.19 19.04
N ILE A 128 2.70 -14.24 17.72
CA ILE A 128 2.47 -13.11 16.80
C ILE A 128 1.59 -13.53 15.62
N ASP A 129 2.05 -14.43 14.74
CA ASP A 129 1.36 -14.73 13.47
C ASP A 129 -0.08 -15.23 13.68
N VAL A 130 -0.25 -16.35 14.39
CA VAL A 130 -1.58 -16.97 14.55
C VAL A 130 -2.52 -16.10 15.41
N PRO A 131 -2.09 -15.47 16.51
CA PRO A 131 -2.93 -14.51 17.23
C PRO A 131 -3.41 -13.35 16.36
N LEU A 132 -2.54 -12.78 15.52
CA LEU A 132 -2.94 -11.73 14.58
C LEU A 132 -3.90 -12.25 13.51
N VAL A 133 -3.74 -13.48 13.02
CA VAL A 133 -4.72 -14.12 12.10
C VAL A 133 -6.10 -14.18 12.75
N VAL A 134 -6.17 -14.69 13.98
CA VAL A 134 -7.42 -14.77 14.76
C VAL A 134 -8.02 -13.37 14.94
N ARG A 135 -7.21 -12.39 15.32
CA ARG A 135 -7.61 -10.99 15.48
C ARG A 135 -8.19 -10.41 14.19
N HIS A 136 -7.60 -10.69 13.03
CA HIS A 136 -8.10 -10.20 11.73
C HIS A 136 -9.49 -10.76 11.41
N PHE A 137 -9.72 -12.06 11.59
CA PHE A 137 -11.04 -12.65 11.33
C PHE A 137 -12.10 -12.15 12.33
N TYR A 138 -11.75 -11.99 13.62
CA TYR A 138 -12.68 -11.40 14.59
C TYR A 138 -13.03 -9.96 14.27
N HIS A 139 -12.04 -9.12 13.97
CA HIS A 139 -12.26 -7.71 13.65
C HIS A 139 -13.16 -7.55 12.42
N HIS A 140 -12.87 -8.30 11.35
CA HIS A 140 -13.64 -8.21 10.10
C HIS A 140 -15.01 -8.91 10.18
N ALA A 141 -15.23 -9.82 11.14
CA ALA A 141 -16.59 -10.26 11.48
C ALA A 141 -17.45 -9.07 11.92
N GLY A 142 -16.88 -8.15 12.71
CA GLY A 142 -17.53 -6.90 13.09
C GLY A 142 -17.83 -6.00 11.89
N TRP A 143 -16.88 -5.86 10.95
CA TRP A 143 -17.14 -5.09 9.72
C TRP A 143 -18.23 -5.69 8.83
N ALA A 144 -18.38 -7.02 8.81
CA ALA A 144 -19.47 -7.67 8.09
C ALA A 144 -20.84 -7.34 8.70
N GLU A 145 -20.94 -7.34 10.03
CA GLU A 145 -22.15 -6.96 10.78
C GLU A 145 -22.50 -5.49 10.56
N LEU A 146 -21.50 -4.60 10.63
CA LEU A 146 -21.68 -3.15 10.58
C LEU A 146 -21.66 -2.56 9.16
N LEU A 147 -21.61 -3.39 8.12
CA LEU A 147 -21.36 -2.94 6.75
C LEU A 147 -22.37 -1.88 6.29
N GLU A 148 -23.65 -2.10 6.55
CA GLU A 148 -24.75 -1.22 6.09
C GLU A 148 -24.74 0.15 6.79
N SER A 149 -24.42 0.20 8.09
CA SER A 149 -24.39 1.45 8.86
C SER A 149 -23.10 2.25 8.63
N GLU A 150 -21.96 1.57 8.52
CA GLU A 150 -20.65 2.23 8.45
C GLU A 150 -20.18 2.54 7.01
N PHE A 151 -20.74 1.83 6.03
CA PHE A 151 -20.45 2.01 4.60
C PHE A 151 -21.75 2.12 3.78
N PRO A 152 -22.63 3.10 4.09
CA PRO A 152 -23.91 3.22 3.42
C PRO A 152 -23.72 3.39 1.91
N GLY A 153 -24.55 2.67 1.14
CA GLY A 153 -24.52 2.69 -0.33
C GLY A 153 -23.31 1.98 -0.97
N HIS A 154 -22.41 1.39 -0.19
CA HIS A 154 -21.30 0.61 -0.75
C HIS A 154 -21.72 -0.82 -1.05
N LEU A 155 -21.19 -1.39 -2.13
CA LEU A 155 -21.41 -2.76 -2.56
C LEU A 155 -20.09 -3.53 -2.69
N ALA A 156 -20.15 -4.85 -2.54
CA ALA A 156 -19.05 -5.75 -2.87
C ALA A 156 -18.55 -5.52 -4.31
N LEU A 157 -17.24 -5.64 -4.53
CA LEU A 157 -16.65 -5.61 -5.87
C LEU A 157 -17.00 -6.85 -6.70
N GLY A 158 -17.00 -8.02 -6.08
CA GLY A 158 -17.29 -9.31 -6.71
C GLY A 158 -16.30 -10.41 -6.35
N VAL A 159 -15.50 -10.86 -7.32
CA VAL A 159 -14.46 -11.89 -7.17
C VAL A 159 -13.09 -11.21 -7.06
N CYS A 160 -12.35 -11.53 -6.00
CA CYS A 160 -11.00 -11.05 -5.77
C CYS A 160 -9.99 -12.16 -6.05
N GLY A 161 -9.07 -11.91 -6.98
CA GLY A 161 -7.84 -12.69 -7.13
C GLY A 161 -6.79 -12.17 -6.15
N GLN A 162 -6.22 -13.05 -5.34
CA GLN A 162 -5.33 -12.69 -4.24
C GLN A 162 -4.03 -13.50 -4.34
N ILE A 163 -2.89 -12.82 -4.27
CA ILE A 163 -1.57 -13.43 -4.35
C ILE A 163 -0.75 -12.91 -3.17
N ILE A 164 -0.21 -13.84 -2.38
CA ILE A 164 0.49 -13.53 -1.12
C ILE A 164 1.95 -14.03 -1.16
N PRO A 165 2.85 -13.38 -0.42
CA PRO A 165 4.25 -13.78 -0.31
C PRO A 165 4.41 -14.92 0.70
N TRP A 166 5.65 -15.34 0.89
CA TRP A 166 6.01 -16.51 1.68
C TRP A 166 6.38 -16.22 3.13
N ASN A 167 6.56 -14.96 3.53
CA ASN A 167 7.18 -14.60 4.81
C ASN A 167 6.23 -14.67 6.02
N PHE A 168 4.96 -14.34 5.83
CA PHE A 168 3.91 -14.54 6.84
C PHE A 168 2.70 -15.23 6.18
N PRO A 169 2.81 -16.51 5.79
CA PRO A 169 1.85 -17.17 4.89
C PRO A 169 0.39 -17.06 5.38
N LEU A 170 0.11 -17.46 6.62
CA LEU A 170 -1.23 -17.48 7.15
C LEU A 170 -1.73 -16.07 7.51
N LEU A 171 -0.86 -15.19 8.00
CA LEU A 171 -1.21 -13.80 8.32
C LEU A 171 -1.53 -12.99 7.05
N MET A 172 -0.74 -13.13 5.99
CA MET A 172 -1.00 -12.49 4.69
C MET A 172 -2.29 -13.03 4.06
N LEU A 173 -2.59 -14.31 4.24
CA LEU A 173 -3.90 -14.86 3.88
C LEU A 173 -5.01 -14.14 4.64
N ALA A 174 -4.87 -13.94 5.96
CA ALA A 174 -5.88 -13.28 6.78
C ALA A 174 -6.10 -11.81 6.35
N TRP A 175 -5.01 -11.07 6.10
CA TRP A 175 -5.05 -9.67 5.64
C TRP A 175 -5.85 -9.50 4.33
N LYS A 176 -5.82 -10.51 3.46
CA LYS A 176 -6.54 -10.48 2.19
C LYS A 176 -7.94 -11.06 2.27
N VAL A 177 -8.10 -12.25 2.87
CA VAL A 177 -9.36 -13.00 2.84
C VAL A 177 -10.40 -12.39 3.78
N ALA A 178 -10.00 -11.98 4.99
CA ALA A 178 -10.95 -11.49 5.99
C ALA A 178 -11.75 -10.24 5.53
N PRO A 179 -11.12 -9.14 5.05
CA PRO A 179 -11.86 -7.98 4.56
C PRO A 179 -12.65 -8.28 3.28
N ALA A 180 -12.11 -9.12 2.37
CA ALA A 180 -12.81 -9.49 1.15
C ALA A 180 -14.15 -10.17 1.46
N LEU A 181 -14.14 -11.17 2.34
CA LEU A 181 -15.35 -11.89 2.73
C LEU A 181 -16.32 -11.00 3.52
N ALA A 182 -15.82 -10.14 4.41
CA ALA A 182 -16.64 -9.21 5.19
C ALA A 182 -17.43 -8.26 4.29
N ALA A 183 -16.77 -7.71 3.27
CA ALA A 183 -17.36 -6.83 2.25
C ALA A 183 -18.32 -7.56 1.29
N GLY A 184 -18.49 -8.89 1.38
CA GLY A 184 -19.37 -9.67 0.50
C GLY A 184 -18.72 -10.13 -0.81
N ASN A 185 -17.39 -10.10 -0.89
CA ASN A 185 -16.65 -10.65 -2.03
C ASN A 185 -16.38 -12.14 -1.86
N THR A 186 -16.02 -12.80 -2.96
CA THR A 186 -15.49 -14.18 -2.95
C THR A 186 -14.05 -14.17 -3.44
N VAL A 187 -13.27 -15.17 -3.03
CA VAL A 187 -11.81 -15.14 -3.24
C VAL A 187 -11.30 -16.34 -4.03
N VAL A 188 -10.30 -16.07 -4.86
CA VAL A 188 -9.38 -17.06 -5.41
C VAL A 188 -7.98 -16.63 -4.97
N LEU A 189 -7.39 -17.39 -4.04
CA LEU A 189 -6.10 -17.07 -3.45
C LEU A 189 -5.02 -18.05 -3.92
N LYS A 190 -3.83 -17.53 -4.24
CA LYS A 190 -2.63 -18.30 -4.52
C LYS A 190 -1.55 -18.03 -3.44
N PRO A 191 -1.26 -19.00 -2.55
CA PRO A 191 -0.18 -18.88 -1.57
C PRO A 191 1.17 -19.03 -2.25
N ALA A 192 2.23 -18.43 -1.72
CA ALA A 192 3.57 -18.58 -2.28
C ALA A 192 4.00 -20.05 -2.42
N GLU A 193 4.83 -20.34 -3.42
CA GLU A 193 5.21 -21.71 -3.77
C GLU A 193 6.01 -22.41 -2.67
N TYR A 194 6.81 -21.65 -1.92
CA TYR A 194 7.62 -22.16 -0.81
C TYR A 194 6.81 -22.46 0.45
N THR A 195 5.63 -21.82 0.63
CA THR A 195 4.87 -21.90 1.89
C THR A 195 3.36 -22.12 1.71
N PRO A 196 2.93 -23.20 1.03
CA PRO A 196 1.53 -23.43 0.71
C PRO A 196 0.70 -24.06 1.86
N LEU A 197 1.32 -24.66 2.88
CA LEU A 197 0.67 -25.65 3.73
C LEU A 197 -0.36 -25.06 4.69
N THR A 198 -0.09 -23.91 5.30
CA THR A 198 -1.06 -23.28 6.22
C THR A 198 -2.27 -22.70 5.48
N ALA A 199 -2.11 -22.27 4.22
CA ALA A 199 -3.23 -21.92 3.36
C ALA A 199 -4.11 -23.15 3.07
N LEU A 200 -3.52 -24.32 2.82
CA LEU A 200 -4.26 -25.57 2.63
C LEU A 200 -4.95 -26.03 3.92
N ALA A 201 -4.31 -25.87 5.09
CA ALA A 201 -4.95 -26.12 6.38
C ALA A 201 -6.12 -25.15 6.65
N PHE A 202 -6.01 -23.89 6.24
CA PHE A 202 -7.10 -22.92 6.30
C PHE A 202 -8.29 -23.34 5.41
N ALA A 203 -8.04 -23.90 4.23
CA ALA A 203 -9.11 -24.45 3.38
C ALA A 203 -9.91 -25.57 4.08
N GLU A 204 -9.24 -26.45 4.86
CA GLU A 204 -9.94 -27.44 5.69
C GLU A 204 -10.81 -26.78 6.76
N ILE A 205 -10.34 -25.69 7.36
CA ILE A 205 -11.12 -24.90 8.32
C ILE A 205 -12.38 -24.32 7.66
N CYS A 206 -12.26 -23.75 6.46
CA CYS A 206 -13.41 -23.26 5.69
C CYS A 206 -14.44 -24.36 5.43
N ALA A 207 -14.00 -25.57 5.07
CA ALA A 207 -14.89 -26.71 4.89
C ALA A 207 -15.54 -27.14 6.22
N HIS A 208 -14.78 -27.18 7.32
CA HIS A 208 -15.26 -27.58 8.64
C HIS A 208 -16.36 -26.66 9.18
N VAL A 209 -16.23 -25.34 8.99
CA VAL A 209 -17.24 -24.37 9.44
C VAL A 209 -18.45 -24.30 8.50
N GLY A 210 -18.47 -25.10 7.42
CA GLY A 210 -19.55 -25.12 6.44
C GLY A 210 -19.63 -23.86 5.59
N LEU A 211 -18.51 -23.19 5.31
CA LEU A 211 -18.48 -22.01 4.46
C LEU A 211 -19.08 -22.35 3.08
N PRO A 212 -19.98 -21.51 2.51
CA PRO A 212 -20.63 -21.84 1.25
C PRO A 212 -19.64 -22.15 0.13
N ALA A 213 -19.92 -23.21 -0.62
CA ALA A 213 -19.03 -23.75 -1.64
C ALA A 213 -18.66 -22.67 -2.69
N GLY A 214 -17.37 -22.39 -2.81
CA GLY A 214 -16.82 -21.42 -3.77
C GLY A 214 -16.60 -20.01 -3.20
N VAL A 215 -17.02 -19.71 -1.97
CA VAL A 215 -16.72 -18.42 -1.34
C VAL A 215 -15.21 -18.22 -1.17
N VAL A 216 -14.50 -19.27 -0.77
CA VAL A 216 -13.03 -19.35 -0.75
C VAL A 216 -12.57 -20.45 -1.71
N ASN A 217 -11.57 -20.14 -2.54
CA ASN A 217 -10.87 -21.09 -3.39
C ASN A 217 -9.36 -20.84 -3.26
N ILE A 218 -8.57 -21.91 -3.12
CA ILE A 218 -7.11 -21.84 -2.99
C ILE A 218 -6.49 -22.67 -4.10
N VAL A 219 -5.67 -22.01 -4.93
CA VAL A 219 -4.94 -22.65 -6.03
C VAL A 219 -3.46 -22.45 -5.78
N THR A 220 -2.75 -23.54 -5.60
CA THR A 220 -1.30 -23.59 -5.38
C THR A 220 -0.55 -23.58 -6.71
N GLY A 221 0.71 -23.14 -6.70
CA GLY A 221 1.59 -23.13 -7.86
C GLY A 221 2.66 -22.06 -7.76
N ASP A 222 3.35 -21.77 -8.86
CA ASP A 222 4.45 -20.82 -8.97
C ASP A 222 4.00 -19.43 -9.48
N GLY A 223 4.94 -18.64 -9.99
CA GLY A 223 4.67 -17.35 -10.62
C GLY A 223 3.75 -17.43 -11.86
N GLU A 224 3.78 -18.51 -12.62
CA GLU A 224 2.92 -18.70 -13.80
C GLU A 224 1.45 -18.87 -13.39
N THR A 225 1.19 -19.63 -12.31
CA THR A 225 -0.15 -19.72 -11.71
C THR A 225 -0.65 -18.35 -11.25
N GLY A 226 0.24 -17.54 -10.65
CA GLY A 226 -0.06 -16.16 -10.26
C GLY A 226 -0.42 -15.27 -11.45
N ALA A 227 0.38 -15.34 -12.53
CA ALA A 227 0.12 -14.60 -13.77
C ALA A 227 -1.22 -15.01 -14.41
N ALA A 228 -1.54 -16.31 -14.40
CA ALA A 228 -2.83 -16.81 -14.87
C ALA A 228 -4.00 -16.25 -14.05
N LEU A 229 -3.84 -16.09 -12.73
CA LEU A 229 -4.85 -15.45 -11.87
C LEU A 229 -5.03 -13.95 -12.17
N VAL A 230 -3.93 -13.23 -12.42
CA VAL A 230 -3.98 -11.80 -12.80
C VAL A 230 -4.75 -11.60 -14.11
N GLN A 231 -4.57 -12.50 -15.08
CA GLN A 231 -5.26 -12.47 -16.38
C GLN A 231 -6.73 -12.95 -16.30
N ALA A 232 -7.12 -13.63 -15.22
CA ALA A 232 -8.45 -14.20 -15.10
C ALA A 232 -9.55 -13.11 -14.97
N PRO A 233 -10.82 -13.42 -15.31
CA PRO A 233 -11.93 -12.47 -15.23
C PRO A 233 -12.45 -12.28 -13.79
N VAL A 234 -11.58 -11.73 -12.93
CA VAL A 234 -11.86 -11.27 -11.57
C VAL A 234 -12.04 -9.74 -11.57
N ASP A 235 -12.63 -9.18 -10.50
CA ASP A 235 -12.93 -7.74 -10.41
C ASP A 235 -11.86 -6.96 -9.65
N LYS A 236 -11.10 -7.66 -8.78
CA LYS A 236 -9.98 -7.10 -8.02
C LYS A 236 -8.78 -8.05 -8.05
N ILE A 237 -7.58 -7.48 -8.15
CA ILE A 237 -6.33 -8.13 -7.78
C ILE A 237 -5.78 -7.46 -6.52
N ALA A 238 -5.45 -8.26 -5.51
CA ALA A 238 -4.71 -7.83 -4.34
C ALA A 238 -3.40 -8.63 -4.26
N PHE A 239 -2.27 -7.94 -4.37
CA PHE A 239 -0.96 -8.56 -4.41
C PHE A 239 -0.09 -8.02 -3.29
N THR A 240 0.61 -8.92 -2.59
CA THR A 240 1.73 -8.56 -1.73
C THR A 240 2.97 -9.31 -2.23
N GLY A 241 4.10 -8.61 -2.40
CA GLY A 241 5.34 -9.22 -2.90
C GLY A 241 6.35 -8.19 -3.38
N SER A 242 7.23 -8.57 -4.31
CA SER A 242 8.28 -7.65 -4.78
C SER A 242 7.74 -6.54 -5.67
N THR A 243 8.43 -5.40 -5.63
CA THR A 243 8.14 -4.22 -6.44
C THR A 243 8.12 -4.52 -7.93
N GLU A 244 9.10 -5.29 -8.40
CA GLU A 244 9.28 -5.64 -9.80
C GLU A 244 8.09 -6.47 -10.33
N VAL A 245 7.57 -7.40 -9.53
CA VAL A 245 6.35 -8.16 -9.87
C VAL A 245 5.13 -7.25 -9.80
N GLY A 246 5.03 -6.37 -8.80
CA GLY A 246 3.97 -5.36 -8.70
C GLY A 246 3.85 -4.48 -9.94
N ARG A 247 4.98 -4.00 -10.49
CA ARG A 247 5.03 -3.27 -11.76
C ARG A 247 4.54 -4.13 -12.93
N GLY A 248 4.96 -5.39 -12.99
CA GLY A 248 4.49 -6.36 -13.97
C GLY A 248 2.96 -6.55 -13.94
N ILE A 249 2.39 -6.69 -12.74
CA ILE A 249 0.94 -6.82 -12.53
C ILE A 249 0.22 -5.54 -12.95
N ALA A 250 0.70 -4.37 -12.53
CA ALA A 250 0.09 -3.09 -12.90
C ALA A 250 0.07 -2.88 -14.43
N ARG A 251 1.18 -3.19 -15.12
CA ARG A 251 1.22 -3.17 -16.60
C ARG A 251 0.25 -4.16 -17.23
N ALA A 252 0.17 -5.37 -16.70
CA ALA A 252 -0.70 -6.42 -17.22
C ALA A 252 -2.20 -6.12 -17.03
N LEU A 253 -2.55 -5.29 -16.05
CA LEU A 253 -3.93 -4.90 -15.74
C LEU A 253 -4.37 -3.57 -16.35
N ALA A 254 -3.47 -2.85 -17.02
CA ALA A 254 -3.77 -1.61 -17.71
C ALA A 254 -4.96 -1.78 -18.68
N GLY A 255 -5.96 -0.90 -18.57
CA GLY A 255 -7.18 -0.92 -19.37
C GLY A 255 -8.22 -1.97 -18.98
N SER A 256 -7.92 -2.88 -18.03
CA SER A 256 -8.81 -3.99 -17.71
C SER A 256 -10.03 -3.61 -16.84
N GLY A 257 -10.02 -2.42 -16.23
CA GLY A 257 -11.04 -1.95 -15.30
C GLY A 257 -11.02 -2.63 -13.92
N LYS A 258 -10.15 -3.63 -13.70
CA LYS A 258 -10.00 -4.30 -12.41
C LYS A 258 -9.46 -3.34 -11.35
N ARG A 259 -9.92 -3.50 -10.11
CA ARG A 259 -9.30 -2.83 -8.95
C ARG A 259 -7.97 -3.50 -8.62
N LEU A 260 -7.00 -2.71 -8.18
CA LEU A 260 -5.67 -3.19 -7.85
C LEU A 260 -5.21 -2.58 -6.52
N THR A 261 -4.78 -3.45 -5.60
CA THR A 261 -4.02 -3.08 -4.39
C THR A 261 -2.67 -3.77 -4.46
N LEU A 262 -1.60 -3.01 -4.22
CA LEU A 262 -0.21 -3.47 -4.25
C LEU A 262 0.44 -3.13 -2.92
N GLU A 263 0.87 -4.14 -2.17
CA GLU A 263 1.74 -3.99 -1.00
C GLU A 263 3.11 -4.55 -1.36
N LEU A 264 4.09 -3.66 -1.55
CA LEU A 264 5.36 -4.01 -2.19
C LEU A 264 6.54 -3.90 -1.21
N GLY A 265 7.76 -3.92 -1.76
CA GLY A 265 8.98 -3.91 -0.97
C GLY A 265 9.13 -2.64 -0.12
N GLY A 266 9.97 -2.76 0.91
CA GLY A 266 10.29 -1.67 1.81
C GLY A 266 11.74 -1.73 2.24
N LYS A 267 12.30 -0.56 2.53
CA LYS A 267 13.58 -0.44 3.24
C LYS A 267 13.41 0.59 4.35
N SER A 268 12.57 0.24 5.32
CA SER A 268 12.06 1.18 6.32
C SER A 268 13.21 1.77 7.15
N PRO A 269 13.22 3.09 7.37
CA PRO A 269 14.18 3.72 8.26
C PRO A 269 13.81 3.46 9.73
N PHE A 270 14.83 3.25 10.54
CA PHE A 270 14.78 3.13 12.00
C PHE A 270 15.64 4.26 12.58
N VAL A 271 15.00 5.34 13.02
CA VAL A 271 15.66 6.59 13.41
C VAL A 271 15.83 6.62 14.93
N VAL A 272 17.06 6.76 15.40
CA VAL A 272 17.42 6.85 16.83
C VAL A 272 17.99 8.23 17.13
N MET A 273 17.22 9.03 17.87
CA MET A 273 17.63 10.38 18.28
C MET A 273 18.60 10.34 19.47
N GLU A 274 19.25 11.47 19.74
CA GLU A 274 20.23 11.58 20.84
C GLU A 274 19.61 11.42 22.24
N ASP A 275 18.32 11.70 22.36
CA ASP A 275 17.55 11.60 23.61
C ASP A 275 16.76 10.29 23.72
N ALA A 276 16.93 9.35 22.80
CA ALA A 276 16.26 8.06 22.81
C ALA A 276 16.69 7.19 24.01
N ASP A 277 15.77 6.38 24.54
CA ASP A 277 16.14 5.22 25.34
C ASP A 277 16.90 4.22 24.44
N LEU A 278 18.23 4.19 24.56
CA LEU A 278 19.09 3.37 23.71
C LEU A 278 18.92 1.86 23.99
N ASP A 279 18.62 1.47 25.22
CA ASP A 279 18.43 0.06 25.55
C ASP A 279 17.12 -0.43 24.92
N ALA A 280 16.04 0.35 25.04
CA ALA A 280 14.77 0.05 24.37
C ALA A 280 14.89 0.10 22.85
N ALA A 281 15.63 1.08 22.29
CA ALA A 281 15.84 1.17 20.85
C ALA A 281 16.63 -0.02 20.29
N VAL A 282 17.58 -0.57 21.06
CA VAL A 282 18.31 -1.79 20.66
C VAL A 282 17.39 -3.01 20.62
N GLU A 283 16.52 -3.21 21.61
CA GLU A 283 15.49 -4.26 21.53
C GLU A 283 14.51 -3.99 20.37
N GLY A 284 14.18 -2.73 20.12
CA GLY A 284 13.41 -2.32 18.96
C GLY A 284 14.06 -2.69 17.61
N VAL A 285 15.40 -2.65 17.52
CA VAL A 285 16.10 -3.17 16.33
C VAL A 285 15.84 -4.68 16.22
N VAL A 286 16.01 -5.44 17.31
CA VAL A 286 15.75 -6.90 17.31
C VAL A 286 14.34 -7.20 16.79
N ASP A 287 13.33 -6.54 17.36
CA ASP A 287 11.93 -6.69 16.97
C ASP A 287 11.64 -6.21 15.54
N SER A 288 12.47 -5.32 14.99
CA SER A 288 12.24 -4.71 13.67
C SER A 288 12.94 -5.44 12.52
N ILE A 289 14.19 -5.92 12.69
CA ILE A 289 15.00 -6.50 11.61
C ILE A 289 15.36 -7.96 11.85
N TRP A 290 15.47 -8.45 13.08
CA TRP A 290 15.81 -9.86 13.33
C TRP A 290 14.57 -10.72 13.57
N PHE A 291 13.44 -10.09 13.89
CA PHE A 291 12.10 -10.64 13.70
C PHE A 291 11.94 -11.26 12.30
N ASN A 292 11.41 -12.49 12.23
CA ASN A 292 11.29 -13.30 11.02
C ASN A 292 12.57 -13.37 10.15
N GLN A 293 13.76 -13.33 10.79
CA GLN A 293 15.06 -13.32 10.13
C GLN A 293 15.17 -12.17 9.11
N GLY A 294 14.52 -11.04 9.38
CA GLY A 294 14.51 -9.86 8.49
C GLY A 294 13.74 -10.04 7.19
N GLN A 295 12.97 -11.12 7.06
CA GLN A 295 12.08 -11.40 5.93
C GLN A 295 10.76 -10.64 6.11
N VAL A 296 10.82 -9.35 6.46
CA VAL A 296 9.67 -8.52 6.81
C VAL A 296 9.64 -7.30 5.91
N CYS A 297 8.52 -7.07 5.22
CA CYS A 297 8.38 -5.94 4.28
C CYS A 297 8.65 -4.58 4.95
N CYS A 298 8.28 -4.44 6.22
CA CYS A 298 8.45 -3.22 6.99
C CYS A 298 9.70 -3.18 7.89
N ALA A 299 10.64 -4.12 7.72
CA ALA A 299 11.80 -4.23 8.58
C ALA A 299 12.58 -2.92 8.70
N GLY A 300 13.03 -2.59 9.92
CA GLY A 300 13.89 -1.45 10.28
C GLY A 300 15.32 -1.56 9.72
N SER A 301 15.43 -1.96 8.45
CA SER A 301 16.64 -2.36 7.76
C SER A 301 17.60 -1.21 7.46
N ARG A 302 17.18 0.06 7.64
CA ARG A 302 18.07 1.23 7.61
C ARG A 302 18.08 1.92 8.97
N ILE A 303 19.04 1.54 9.80
CA ILE A 303 19.27 2.16 11.11
C ILE A 303 20.00 3.49 10.88
N LEU A 304 19.37 4.58 11.32
CA LEU A 304 19.89 5.93 11.29
C LEU A 304 20.04 6.39 12.74
N VAL A 305 21.26 6.69 13.20
CA VAL A 305 21.54 7.03 14.61
C VAL A 305 22.17 8.40 14.72
N ALA A 306 21.73 9.22 15.68
CA ALA A 306 22.36 10.49 15.96
C ALA A 306 23.86 10.30 16.30
N GLU A 307 24.73 11.11 15.69
CA GLU A 307 26.20 10.99 15.77
C GLU A 307 26.70 10.99 17.23
N SER A 308 26.04 11.75 18.11
CA SER A 308 26.38 11.88 19.53
C SER A 308 26.23 10.58 20.35
N VAL A 309 25.36 9.66 19.93
CA VAL A 309 25.06 8.39 20.65
C VAL A 309 25.44 7.14 19.86
N ALA A 310 25.87 7.28 18.60
CA ALA A 310 26.13 6.17 17.69
C ALA A 310 27.10 5.11 18.24
N SER A 311 28.22 5.51 18.85
CA SER A 311 29.21 4.58 19.41
C SER A 311 28.64 3.76 20.58
N ARG A 312 27.88 4.40 21.48
CA ARG A 312 27.22 3.72 22.59
C ARG A 312 26.14 2.77 22.09
N PHE A 313 25.31 3.23 21.15
CA PHE A 313 24.27 2.41 20.54
C PHE A 313 24.86 1.17 19.85
N GLU A 314 25.92 1.33 19.05
CA GLU A 314 26.58 0.20 18.37
C GLU A 314 27.15 -0.81 19.38
N THR A 315 27.71 -0.34 20.49
CA THR A 315 28.22 -1.22 21.57
C THR A 315 27.09 -2.07 22.18
N LEU A 316 25.96 -1.43 22.51
CA LEU A 316 24.78 -2.12 23.05
C LEU A 316 24.19 -3.09 22.04
N LEU A 317 24.09 -2.68 20.78
CA LEU A 317 23.56 -3.50 19.69
C LEU A 317 24.39 -4.77 19.49
N ARG A 318 25.71 -4.66 19.45
CA ARG A 318 26.62 -5.82 19.34
C ARG A 318 26.46 -6.78 20.52
N ALA A 319 26.45 -6.25 21.74
CA ALA A 319 26.26 -7.05 22.95
C ALA A 319 24.89 -7.75 22.98
N ARG A 320 23.86 -7.14 22.37
CA ARG A 320 22.55 -7.76 22.24
C ARG A 320 22.51 -8.84 21.16
N MET A 321 23.17 -8.61 20.02
CA MET A 321 23.29 -9.58 18.92
C MET A 321 23.98 -10.88 19.35
N GLU A 322 25.02 -10.79 20.19
CA GLU A 322 25.74 -11.96 20.73
C GLU A 322 24.84 -12.90 21.55
N LYS A 323 23.70 -12.40 22.04
CA LYS A 323 22.74 -13.19 22.84
C LYS A 323 21.66 -13.85 21.99
N LEU A 324 21.56 -13.53 20.69
CA LEU A 324 20.55 -14.09 19.80
C LEU A 324 20.92 -15.52 19.39
N ARG A 325 20.01 -16.46 19.62
CA ARG A 325 20.20 -17.88 19.32
C ARG A 325 19.74 -18.19 17.90
N LEU A 326 20.71 -18.40 17.02
CA LEU A 326 20.50 -19.00 15.69
C LEU A 326 20.33 -20.51 15.85
N GLY A 327 19.22 -21.08 15.37
CA GLY A 327 19.01 -22.51 15.56
C GLY A 327 17.74 -23.09 14.95
N ALA A 328 17.43 -24.32 15.36
CA ALA A 328 16.28 -25.07 14.87
C ALA A 328 14.97 -24.32 15.18
N PRO A 329 14.13 -24.02 14.17
CA PRO A 329 12.95 -23.17 14.35
C PRO A 329 11.92 -23.68 15.35
N LEU A 330 11.84 -25.00 15.56
CA LEU A 330 10.94 -25.60 16.54
C LEU A 330 11.44 -25.50 17.99
N ASP A 331 12.70 -25.14 18.24
CA ASP A 331 13.17 -24.88 19.59
C ASP A 331 12.60 -23.54 20.08
N LYS A 332 11.88 -23.58 21.21
CA LYS A 332 11.28 -22.37 21.82
C LYS A 332 12.33 -21.35 22.27
N SER A 333 13.58 -21.77 22.36
CA SER A 333 14.71 -20.93 22.73
C SER A 333 15.40 -20.27 21.54
N THR A 334 15.00 -20.57 20.31
CA THR A 334 15.58 -19.97 19.10
C THR A 334 15.00 -18.59 18.85
N ASP A 335 15.88 -17.62 18.65
CA ASP A 335 15.52 -16.25 18.28
C ASP A 335 15.55 -16.04 16.75
N VAL A 336 16.44 -16.76 16.06
CA VAL A 336 16.67 -16.62 14.62
C VAL A 336 16.57 -17.99 13.96
N GLY A 337 15.53 -18.18 13.17
CA GLY A 337 15.24 -19.42 12.44
C GLY A 337 15.97 -19.53 11.10
N ALA A 338 15.40 -20.33 10.21
CA ALA A 338 15.93 -20.54 8.87
C ALA A 338 15.35 -19.52 7.87
N ILE A 339 16.18 -19.07 6.93
CA ILE A 339 15.77 -18.40 5.71
C ILE A 339 14.89 -19.35 4.90
N VAL A 340 13.80 -18.86 4.32
CA VAL A 340 12.72 -19.68 3.75
C VAL A 340 13.15 -20.69 2.68
N ASP A 341 14.24 -20.42 1.94
CA ASP A 341 14.68 -21.26 0.82
C ASP A 341 16.16 -20.98 0.46
N PRO A 342 16.93 -21.97 -0.04
CA PRO A 342 18.30 -21.77 -0.53
C PRO A 342 18.46 -20.64 -1.55
N VAL A 343 17.46 -20.41 -2.42
CA VAL A 343 17.48 -19.31 -3.40
C VAL A 343 17.49 -17.96 -2.69
N GLN A 344 16.68 -17.79 -1.64
CA GLN A 344 16.64 -16.56 -0.87
C GLN A 344 17.94 -16.35 -0.09
N LYS A 345 18.51 -17.41 0.50
CA LYS A 345 19.83 -17.35 1.13
C LYS A 345 20.91 -16.89 0.15
N ALA A 346 20.95 -17.48 -1.05
CA ALA A 346 21.93 -17.10 -2.08
C ALA A 346 21.77 -15.63 -2.51
N ARG A 347 20.54 -15.13 -2.63
CA ARG A 347 20.25 -13.72 -2.93
C ARG A 347 20.81 -12.79 -1.85
N ILE A 348 20.58 -13.10 -0.56
CA ILE A 348 21.08 -12.29 0.56
C ILE A 348 22.62 -12.21 0.49
N LEU A 349 23.29 -13.36 0.36
CA LEU A 349 24.76 -13.41 0.29
C LEU A 349 25.31 -12.63 -0.92
N SER A 350 24.67 -12.72 -2.08
CA SER A 350 25.06 -11.95 -3.26
C SER A 350 24.98 -10.43 -3.06
N ILE A 351 23.99 -9.94 -2.30
CA ILE A 351 23.89 -8.51 -1.96
C ILE A 351 25.00 -8.12 -0.99
N LEU A 352 25.30 -8.97 0.01
CA LEU A 352 26.39 -8.74 0.97
C LEU A 352 27.76 -8.67 0.28
N ASP A 353 28.04 -9.58 -0.65
CA ASP A 353 29.28 -9.59 -1.41
C ASP A 353 29.46 -8.31 -2.23
N ARG A 354 28.39 -7.84 -2.90
CA ARG A 354 28.42 -6.58 -3.66
C ARG A 354 28.53 -5.36 -2.76
N ALA A 355 27.87 -5.38 -1.60
CA ALA A 355 27.93 -4.27 -0.65
C ALA A 355 29.33 -4.10 -0.05
N THR A 356 29.97 -5.21 0.34
CA THR A 356 31.34 -5.22 0.87
C THR A 356 32.37 -4.87 -0.21
N ALA A 357 32.20 -5.39 -1.43
CA ALA A 357 33.02 -4.99 -2.58
C ALA A 357 32.90 -3.49 -2.91
N ALA A 358 31.74 -2.88 -2.62
CA ALA A 358 31.49 -1.45 -2.74
C ALA A 358 31.88 -0.64 -1.49
N GLY A 359 32.67 -1.21 -0.58
CA GLY A 359 33.32 -0.52 0.55
C GLY A 359 32.57 -0.54 1.88
N ALA A 360 31.43 -1.23 1.98
CA ALA A 360 30.76 -1.42 3.27
C ALA A 360 31.50 -2.44 4.15
N GLU A 361 31.43 -2.26 5.46
CA GLU A 361 31.94 -3.22 6.44
C GLU A 361 30.77 -4.05 6.99
N LEU A 362 30.83 -5.37 6.83
CA LEU A 362 29.85 -6.29 7.42
C LEU A 362 30.27 -6.66 8.85
N VAL A 363 29.33 -6.50 9.78
CA VAL A 363 29.45 -6.90 11.18
C VAL A 363 28.44 -8.01 11.46
N GLY A 364 28.90 -9.17 11.94
CA GLY A 364 28.07 -10.37 12.06
C GLY A 364 27.67 -10.91 10.68
N GLY A 365 26.44 -11.41 10.54
CA GLY A 365 25.92 -11.84 9.24
C GLY A 365 26.47 -13.19 8.74
N ASP A 366 27.15 -13.95 9.60
CA ASP A 366 27.80 -15.20 9.22
C ASP A 366 26.80 -16.23 8.67
N ALA A 367 27.13 -16.80 7.51
CA ALA A 367 26.36 -17.90 6.94
C ALA A 367 26.74 -19.23 7.61
N ALA A 368 25.73 -20.02 8.01
CA ALA A 368 25.91 -21.37 8.54
C ALA A 368 25.38 -22.44 7.56
N PRO A 369 25.76 -23.73 7.65
CA PRO A 369 25.21 -24.79 6.81
C PRO A 369 23.68 -24.83 6.82
N GLY A 370 23.03 -25.27 5.73
CA GLY A 370 21.58 -25.18 5.57
C GLY A 370 21.12 -23.76 5.23
N CYS A 371 19.87 -23.41 5.54
CA CYS A 371 19.31 -22.09 5.25
C CYS A 371 19.49 -21.09 6.40
N PHE A 372 20.65 -21.06 7.06
CA PHE A 372 20.89 -20.18 8.21
C PHE A 372 21.86 -19.03 7.87
N ILE A 373 21.53 -17.84 8.36
CA ILE A 373 22.36 -16.61 8.34
C ILE A 373 22.21 -15.94 9.71
N ALA A 374 23.32 -15.64 10.37
CA ALA A 374 23.31 -14.94 11.65
C ALA A 374 22.87 -13.47 11.48
N PRO A 375 22.33 -12.84 12.54
CA PRO A 375 22.13 -11.40 12.62
C PRO A 375 23.38 -10.60 12.22
N GLY A 376 23.19 -9.54 11.44
CA GLY A 376 24.29 -8.65 11.05
C GLY A 376 23.84 -7.25 10.68
N TYR A 377 24.82 -6.37 10.46
CA TYR A 377 24.59 -5.07 9.83
C TYR A 377 25.81 -4.58 9.05
N LEU A 378 25.54 -3.77 8.03
CA LEU A 378 26.55 -3.08 7.23
C LEU A 378 26.79 -1.68 7.78
N ARG A 379 28.03 -1.34 8.13
CA ARG A 379 28.44 0.03 8.52
C ARG A 379 29.45 0.59 7.53
N ASN A 380 29.84 1.86 7.71
CA ASN A 380 30.69 2.59 6.77
C ASN A 380 30.14 2.54 5.33
N ILE A 381 28.81 2.61 5.22
CA ILE A 381 28.10 2.36 3.98
C ILE A 381 27.69 3.67 3.30
N ALA A 382 28.13 3.87 2.06
CA ALA A 382 27.78 5.06 1.29
C ALA A 382 26.31 5.00 0.83
N PRO A 383 25.62 6.15 0.66
CA PRO A 383 24.23 6.19 0.18
C PRO A 383 23.99 5.48 -1.15
N ALA A 384 25.00 5.43 -2.04
CA ALA A 384 24.93 4.76 -3.33
C ALA A 384 25.31 3.25 -3.30
N ASN A 385 25.65 2.70 -2.12
CA ASN A 385 26.03 1.30 -2.00
C ASN A 385 24.81 0.38 -2.27
N PRO A 386 24.99 -0.77 -2.95
CA PRO A 386 23.89 -1.72 -3.20
C PRO A 386 23.13 -2.12 -1.93
N GLY A 387 23.81 -2.29 -0.80
CA GLY A 387 23.19 -2.61 0.49
C GLY A 387 22.28 -1.52 1.04
N MET A 388 22.44 -0.24 0.62
CA MET A 388 21.55 0.88 0.96
C MET A 388 20.35 1.00 0.02
N ILE A 389 20.53 0.65 -1.26
CA ILE A 389 19.50 0.84 -2.30
C ILE A 389 18.55 -0.36 -2.37
N GLU A 390 19.11 -1.57 -2.36
CA GLU A 390 18.37 -2.80 -2.59
C GLU A 390 17.75 -3.35 -1.28
N GLU A 391 16.61 -4.01 -1.42
CA GLU A 391 15.98 -4.74 -0.34
C GLU A 391 16.73 -6.07 -0.13
N ILE A 392 17.40 -6.20 1.01
CA ILE A 392 18.18 -7.40 1.38
C ILE A 392 17.24 -8.56 1.71
N PHE A 393 16.17 -8.27 2.45
CA PHE A 393 15.13 -9.25 2.86
C PHE A 393 15.72 -10.48 3.56
N GLY A 394 16.50 -10.20 4.60
CA GLY A 394 17.25 -11.14 5.42
C GLY A 394 17.71 -10.45 6.71
N PRO A 395 18.41 -11.13 7.63
CA PRO A 395 18.67 -10.64 8.99
C PRO A 395 19.83 -9.63 9.05
N ILE A 396 19.91 -8.75 8.04
CA ILE A 396 20.98 -7.77 7.84
C ILE A 396 20.38 -6.36 7.74
N ALA A 397 20.82 -5.48 8.65
CA ALA A 397 20.52 -4.05 8.57
C ALA A 397 21.66 -3.24 7.90
N THR A 398 21.44 -1.95 7.68
CA THR A 398 22.50 -0.97 7.46
C THR A 398 22.51 0.01 8.63
N LEU A 399 23.69 0.51 9.03
CA LEU A 399 23.85 1.51 10.08
C LEU A 399 24.55 2.75 9.50
N SER A 400 23.91 3.90 9.63
CA SER A 400 24.45 5.21 9.24
C SER A 400 24.14 6.24 10.32
N THR A 401 24.90 7.34 10.33
CA THR A 401 24.72 8.42 11.31
C THR A 401 24.12 9.67 10.68
N PHE A 402 23.59 10.56 11.52
CA PHE A 402 23.14 11.90 11.15
C PHE A 402 23.43 12.90 12.29
N ARG A 403 23.41 14.20 12.00
CA ARG A 403 23.72 15.29 12.94
C ARG A 403 22.51 16.07 13.39
N THR A 404 21.49 16.21 12.54
CA THR A 404 20.30 17.01 12.84
C THR A 404 19.01 16.23 12.54
N PRO A 405 17.88 16.58 13.17
CA PRO A 405 16.58 16.00 12.81
C PRO A 405 16.22 16.18 11.33
N ASP A 406 16.59 17.32 10.73
CA ASP A 406 16.35 17.58 9.31
C ASP A 406 17.15 16.63 8.39
N GLU A 407 18.41 16.38 8.73
CA GLU A 407 19.25 15.41 8.03
C GLU A 407 18.70 13.97 8.20
N ALA A 408 18.18 13.64 9.39
CA ALA A 408 17.52 12.35 9.63
C ALA A 408 16.31 12.15 8.70
N VAL A 409 15.47 13.18 8.54
CA VAL A 409 14.33 13.17 7.61
C VAL A 409 14.79 13.03 6.16
N GLU A 410 15.85 13.74 5.76
CA GLU A 410 16.42 13.64 4.41
C GLU A 410 16.89 12.22 4.11
N LEU A 411 17.72 11.64 4.99
CA LEU A 411 18.23 10.28 4.86
C LEU A 411 17.12 9.22 4.91
N ALA A 412 16.16 9.37 5.83
CA ALA A 412 15.00 8.48 5.93
C ALA A 412 14.19 8.46 4.62
N ASN A 413 14.00 9.63 4.01
CA ASN A 413 13.22 9.80 2.78
C ASN A 413 14.01 9.54 1.49
N ASN A 414 15.35 9.46 1.56
CA ASN A 414 16.25 9.15 0.44
C ASN A 414 16.19 7.66 0.06
N THR A 415 15.02 7.25 -0.41
CA THR A 415 14.74 5.92 -0.92
C THR A 415 13.57 6.00 -1.88
N ARG A 416 13.50 5.05 -2.82
CA ARG A 416 12.34 4.89 -3.71
C ARG A 416 11.09 4.40 -2.97
N TYR A 417 11.26 3.80 -1.81
CA TYR A 417 10.21 3.21 -0.99
C TYR A 417 9.51 4.21 -0.06
N GLY A 418 8.45 3.73 0.60
CA GLY A 418 7.69 4.47 1.61
C GLY A 418 6.67 3.59 2.33
N LEU A 419 7.10 2.45 2.87
CA LEU A 419 6.20 1.50 3.54
C LEU A 419 5.99 1.85 5.02
N ALA A 420 6.99 1.61 5.85
CA ALA A 420 6.96 1.91 7.27
C ALA A 420 8.19 2.72 7.72
N ALA A 421 8.17 3.20 8.96
CA ALA A 421 9.31 3.81 9.65
C ALA A 421 9.17 3.63 11.16
N SER A 422 10.29 3.67 11.88
CA SER A 422 10.32 3.70 13.34
C SER A 422 11.15 4.90 13.81
N VAL A 423 10.68 5.62 14.81
CA VAL A 423 11.33 6.82 15.38
C VAL A 423 11.46 6.63 16.89
N TRP A 424 12.67 6.80 17.40
CA TRP A 424 13.02 6.64 18.80
C TRP A 424 13.52 7.97 19.36
N SER A 425 12.76 8.52 20.31
CA SER A 425 13.05 9.77 21.02
C SER A 425 12.16 9.87 22.25
N GLU A 426 12.70 10.32 23.38
CA GLU A 426 11.91 10.58 24.59
C GLU A 426 11.17 11.94 24.52
N SER A 427 11.54 12.79 23.57
CA SER A 427 10.83 14.03 23.27
C SER A 427 9.61 13.79 22.37
N ALA A 428 8.41 13.94 22.94
CA ALA A 428 7.16 13.85 22.20
C ALA A 428 7.11 14.83 21.00
N THR A 429 7.64 16.04 21.14
CA THR A 429 7.68 17.05 20.07
C THR A 429 8.55 16.59 18.91
N VAL A 430 9.76 16.06 19.20
CA VAL A 430 10.68 15.59 18.17
C VAL A 430 10.12 14.36 17.48
N ALA A 431 9.64 13.39 18.26
CA ALA A 431 9.09 12.15 17.72
C ALA A 431 7.89 12.39 16.78
N THR A 432 6.96 13.27 17.19
CA THR A 432 5.77 13.57 16.39
C THR A 432 6.09 14.42 15.15
N ASP A 433 7.03 15.37 15.22
CA ASP A 433 7.50 16.12 14.04
C ASP A 433 8.14 15.18 13.00
N LEU A 434 9.05 14.30 13.44
CA LEU A 434 9.69 13.33 12.56
C LEU A 434 8.67 12.37 11.94
N ALA A 435 7.71 11.87 12.72
CA ALA A 435 6.66 10.98 12.20
C ALA A 435 5.79 11.63 11.11
N ALA A 436 5.49 12.92 11.24
CA ALA A 436 4.78 13.68 10.21
C ALA A 436 5.62 13.85 8.93
N ARG A 437 6.93 14.09 9.07
CA ARG A 437 7.82 14.44 7.95
C ARG A 437 8.40 13.25 7.18
N ILE A 438 8.49 12.07 7.80
CA ILE A 438 8.93 10.85 7.13
C ILE A 438 7.83 10.34 6.18
N LYS A 439 8.20 10.06 4.93
CA LYS A 439 7.32 9.60 3.85
C LYS A 439 7.16 8.09 3.92
N ALA A 440 6.29 7.65 4.83
CA ALA A 440 5.88 6.26 5.00
C ALA A 440 4.36 6.17 5.18
N GLY A 441 3.77 5.01 4.90
CA GLY A 441 2.36 4.77 5.20
C GLY A 441 2.12 4.38 6.66
N VAL A 442 3.13 3.88 7.37
CA VAL A 442 3.07 3.60 8.80
C VAL A 442 4.31 4.17 9.51
N VAL A 443 4.12 4.79 10.68
CA VAL A 443 5.22 5.23 11.55
C VAL A 443 4.97 4.76 12.97
N TRP A 444 5.98 4.15 13.58
CA TRP A 444 5.97 3.74 14.97
C TRP A 444 6.87 4.66 15.80
N VAL A 445 6.34 5.23 16.89
CA VAL A 445 7.12 6.01 17.85
C VAL A 445 7.44 5.13 19.06
N ASN A 446 8.73 4.99 19.37
CA ASN A 446 9.28 4.19 20.47
C ASN A 446 8.78 2.74 20.47
N CYS A 447 8.50 2.21 19.28
CA CYS A 447 8.13 0.82 19.03
C CYS A 447 8.45 0.46 17.56
N ALA A 448 8.33 -0.81 17.20
CA ALA A 448 8.46 -1.29 15.84
C ALA A 448 7.53 -2.47 15.59
N ASN A 449 7.23 -2.75 14.31
CA ASN A 449 6.47 -3.93 13.86
C ASN A 449 5.20 -4.20 14.69
N THR A 450 4.51 -3.13 15.10
CA THR A 450 3.25 -3.23 15.81
C THR A 450 2.10 -3.23 14.82
N PHE A 451 1.29 -4.28 14.88
CA PHE A 451 0.15 -4.51 13.99
C PHE A 451 -1.12 -4.73 14.80
N ASP A 452 -2.26 -4.32 14.22
CA ASP A 452 -3.59 -4.71 14.67
C ASP A 452 -4.54 -4.69 13.47
N ALA A 453 -5.58 -5.52 13.50
CA ALA A 453 -6.56 -5.57 12.42
C ALA A 453 -7.33 -4.26 12.22
N ALA A 454 -7.43 -3.40 13.24
CA ALA A 454 -8.09 -2.10 13.15
C ALA A 454 -7.19 -0.99 12.61
N ALA A 455 -5.87 -1.19 12.58
CA ALA A 455 -4.91 -0.20 12.14
C ALA A 455 -4.57 -0.42 10.66
N PRO A 456 -4.86 0.53 9.75
CA PRO A 456 -4.52 0.40 8.35
C PRO A 456 -3.00 0.35 8.14
N PHE A 457 -2.57 -0.54 7.26
CA PHE A 457 -1.20 -0.69 6.81
C PHE A 457 -1.15 -0.55 5.30
N GLY A 458 -0.11 0.09 4.77
CA GLY A 458 0.22 -0.01 3.36
C GLY A 458 1.15 1.08 2.84
N GLY A 459 1.71 0.87 1.65
CA GLY A 459 2.81 1.69 1.13
C GLY A 459 2.43 3.03 0.48
N VAL A 460 3.47 3.82 0.20
CA VAL A 460 3.49 4.91 -0.79
C VAL A 460 4.72 4.76 -1.69
N ARG A 461 4.77 5.48 -2.82
CA ARG A 461 5.87 5.41 -3.80
C ARG A 461 6.02 3.98 -4.35
N ASP A 462 7.24 3.49 -4.51
CA ASP A 462 7.50 2.12 -4.99
C ASP A 462 7.05 1.02 -4.01
N SER A 463 6.64 1.36 -2.78
CA SER A 463 6.05 0.40 -1.85
C SER A 463 4.58 0.09 -2.16
N GLY A 464 4.02 0.68 -3.22
CA GLY A 464 2.68 0.37 -3.72
C GLY A 464 1.60 1.33 -3.24
N TYR A 465 0.35 0.88 -3.34
CA TYR A 465 -0.85 1.68 -3.06
C TYR A 465 -2.06 0.80 -2.71
N GLY A 466 -2.99 1.41 -1.97
CA GLY A 466 -4.08 0.73 -1.26
C GLY A 466 -3.75 0.56 0.22
N ARG A 467 -4.70 0.07 1.02
CA ARG A 467 -4.48 -0.22 2.44
C ARG A 467 -5.08 -1.57 2.82
N GLU A 468 -4.45 -2.25 3.76
CA GLU A 468 -4.96 -3.46 4.40
C GLU A 468 -5.23 -3.18 5.89
N GLY A 469 -6.31 -3.73 6.44
CA GLY A 469 -6.73 -3.46 7.81
C GLY A 469 -7.54 -2.16 7.99
N GLY A 470 -8.24 -2.09 9.13
CA GLY A 470 -9.08 -0.96 9.52
C GLY A 470 -10.23 -0.65 8.55
N ARG A 471 -10.80 0.54 8.72
CA ARG A 471 -11.90 1.03 7.89
C ARG A 471 -11.43 1.32 6.45
N GLU A 472 -10.20 1.77 6.32
CA GLU A 472 -9.55 2.15 5.06
C GLU A 472 -9.36 0.93 4.16
N GLY A 473 -8.94 -0.21 4.71
CA GLY A 473 -8.80 -1.46 3.96
C GLY A 473 -10.13 -2.08 3.55
N MET A 474 -11.21 -1.90 4.33
CA MET A 474 -12.55 -2.30 3.92
C MET A 474 -13.00 -1.58 2.63
N LEU A 475 -12.73 -0.27 2.53
CA LEU A 475 -13.10 0.54 1.37
C LEU A 475 -12.38 0.13 0.07
N ASP A 476 -11.27 -0.62 0.15
CA ASP A 476 -10.57 -1.17 -1.02
C ASP A 476 -11.22 -2.46 -1.57
N TYR A 477 -12.17 -3.02 -0.81
CA TYR A 477 -12.99 -4.19 -1.19
C TYR A 477 -14.45 -3.82 -1.50
N LEU A 478 -14.74 -2.53 -1.53
CA LEU A 478 -16.07 -1.98 -1.77
C LEU A 478 -16.07 -1.05 -2.99
N SER A 479 -17.26 -0.87 -3.56
CA SER A 479 -17.53 0.09 -4.63
C SER A 479 -18.75 0.93 -4.32
N VAL A 480 -18.79 2.13 -4.88
CA VAL A 480 -20.00 2.94 -4.93
C VAL A 480 -20.69 2.66 -6.28
N PRO A 481 -22.00 2.40 -6.31
CA PRO A 481 -22.75 2.26 -7.55
C PRO A 481 -22.61 3.51 -8.40
N VAL A 482 -22.44 3.32 -9.70
CA VAL A 482 -22.33 4.43 -10.64
C VAL A 482 -23.37 4.25 -11.73
N SER A 483 -24.15 5.29 -12.01
CA SER A 483 -25.18 5.31 -13.06
C SER A 483 -25.15 6.63 -13.80
N ALA A 484 -24.44 6.69 -14.93
CA ALA A 484 -24.52 7.80 -15.87
C ALA A 484 -24.04 7.41 -17.26
N PRO A 485 -24.23 8.27 -18.29
CA PRO A 485 -23.72 8.06 -19.64
C PRO A 485 -22.19 7.95 -19.63
N ARG A 486 -21.66 7.18 -20.59
CA ARG A 486 -20.21 7.09 -20.79
C ARG A 486 -19.66 8.41 -21.34
N GLU A 487 -18.44 8.74 -20.92
CA GLU A 487 -17.68 9.88 -21.41
C GLU A 487 -17.43 9.79 -22.92
N THR A 488 -17.55 10.93 -23.62
CA THR A 488 -17.27 11.03 -25.06
C THR A 488 -15.78 11.22 -25.33
N ALA A 489 -15.22 10.45 -26.26
CA ALA A 489 -13.84 10.63 -26.71
C ALA A 489 -13.64 12.00 -27.36
N PRO A 490 -12.47 12.65 -27.18
CA PRO A 490 -12.20 13.94 -27.80
C PRO A 490 -12.10 13.82 -29.32
N ALA A 491 -12.46 14.89 -30.03
CA ALA A 491 -12.23 15.02 -31.46
C ALA A 491 -10.72 15.10 -31.77
N GLY A 492 -10.34 14.82 -33.02
CA GLY A 492 -8.96 15.01 -33.46
C GLY A 492 -8.53 16.47 -33.39
N ILE A 493 -7.28 16.73 -33.03
CA ILE A 493 -6.72 18.09 -33.02
C ILE A 493 -6.67 18.65 -34.44
N ILE A 494 -7.27 19.82 -34.63
CA ILE A 494 -7.23 20.57 -35.89
C ILE A 494 -6.20 21.70 -35.73
N PRO A 495 -5.11 21.72 -36.52
CA PRO A 495 -4.15 22.83 -36.49
C PRO A 495 -4.84 24.16 -36.74
N ALA A 496 -4.49 25.18 -35.97
CA ALA A 496 -5.08 26.50 -36.15
C ALA A 496 -4.49 27.24 -37.36
N GLU A 497 -5.35 27.95 -38.10
CA GLU A 497 -4.94 28.92 -39.11
C GLU A 497 -4.79 30.32 -38.50
N GLY A 498 -3.94 31.16 -39.10
CA GLY A 498 -3.69 32.52 -38.61
C GLY A 498 -4.91 33.43 -38.72
N GLN A 499 -5.23 34.16 -37.65
CA GLN A 499 -6.28 35.19 -37.64
C GLN A 499 -5.70 36.59 -37.85
N ALA A 500 -6.52 37.54 -38.31
CA ALA A 500 -6.11 38.92 -38.55
C ALA A 500 -5.75 39.71 -37.26
N ILE A 501 -6.27 39.28 -36.10
CA ILE A 501 -5.95 39.82 -34.77
C ILE A 501 -5.50 38.64 -33.90
N ASP A 502 -4.38 38.80 -33.21
CA ASP A 502 -3.87 37.78 -32.27
C ASP A 502 -4.77 37.72 -31.02
N ARG A 503 -5.68 36.76 -31.01
CA ARG A 503 -6.54 36.39 -29.87
C ARG A 503 -6.05 35.13 -29.16
N THR A 504 -4.79 34.76 -29.37
CA THR A 504 -4.25 33.49 -28.86
C THR A 504 -4.29 33.43 -27.35
N VAL A 505 -5.05 32.46 -26.83
CA VAL A 505 -5.11 32.18 -25.40
C VAL A 505 -3.80 31.49 -24.98
N LYS A 506 -3.47 31.55 -23.70
CA LYS A 506 -2.22 31.03 -23.13
C LYS A 506 -2.51 29.92 -22.11
N LEU A 507 -1.52 29.05 -21.90
CA LEU A 507 -1.54 28.09 -20.79
C LEU A 507 -1.55 28.85 -19.46
N TYR A 508 -1.93 28.21 -18.36
CA TYR A 508 -1.83 28.80 -17.01
C TYR A 508 -0.85 27.98 -16.18
N ILE A 509 0.36 28.49 -15.95
CA ILE A 509 1.42 27.76 -15.25
C ILE A 509 2.10 28.69 -14.25
N GLY A 510 2.23 28.24 -13.00
CA GLY A 510 2.92 29.01 -11.96
C GLY A 510 2.23 30.32 -11.60
N GLY A 511 0.89 30.39 -11.71
CA GLY A 511 0.11 31.59 -11.40
C GLY A 511 0.08 32.65 -12.50
N ALA A 512 0.60 32.34 -13.70
CA ALA A 512 0.63 33.28 -14.81
C ALA A 512 0.28 32.62 -16.14
N GLN A 513 -0.21 33.43 -17.08
CA GLN A 513 -0.43 32.98 -18.45
C GLN A 513 0.90 32.80 -19.19
N LYS A 514 1.14 31.62 -19.77
CA LYS A 514 2.38 31.25 -20.47
C LYS A 514 2.09 30.79 -21.90
N ARG A 515 2.97 31.16 -22.83
CA ARG A 515 2.92 30.62 -24.20
C ARG A 515 3.24 29.13 -24.17
N PRO A 516 2.64 28.30 -25.05
CA PRO A 516 3.10 26.93 -25.21
C PRO A 516 4.55 26.94 -25.69
N ASP A 517 5.38 26.07 -25.13
CA ASP A 517 6.81 25.96 -25.46
C ASP A 517 7.02 25.70 -26.97
N GLY A 518 6.15 24.88 -27.58
CA GLY A 518 6.17 24.61 -29.01
C GLY A 518 5.70 25.78 -29.90
N GLY A 519 5.19 26.86 -29.31
CA GLY A 519 4.79 28.07 -30.04
C GLY A 519 3.57 27.93 -30.97
N THR A 520 2.83 26.82 -30.89
CA THR A 520 1.69 26.51 -31.77
C THR A 520 0.37 26.45 -31.02
N SER A 521 -0.72 26.53 -31.78
CA SER A 521 -2.10 26.49 -31.29
C SER A 521 -2.94 25.54 -32.15
N TYR A 522 -4.05 25.06 -31.60
CA TYR A 522 -5.08 24.31 -32.31
C TYR A 522 -6.42 25.03 -32.25
N ALA A 523 -7.28 24.75 -33.23
CA ALA A 523 -8.61 25.35 -33.31
C ALA A 523 -9.61 24.55 -32.45
N ALA A 524 -10.29 25.23 -31.51
CA ALA A 524 -11.43 24.68 -30.79
C ALA A 524 -12.34 25.81 -30.30
N GLN A 525 -13.67 25.59 -30.34
CA GLN A 525 -14.67 26.59 -29.93
C GLN A 525 -14.51 27.96 -30.62
N ASP A 526 -14.12 27.98 -31.90
CA ASP A 526 -13.80 29.18 -32.69
C ASP A 526 -12.64 30.04 -32.14
N GLU A 527 -11.82 29.48 -31.23
CA GLU A 527 -10.69 30.12 -30.57
C GLU A 527 -9.35 29.47 -30.93
N LEU A 528 -8.26 30.22 -30.73
CA LEU A 528 -6.87 29.77 -30.90
C LEU A 528 -6.33 29.23 -29.56
N ILE A 529 -6.42 27.91 -29.36
CA ILE A 529 -6.05 27.27 -28.10
C ILE A 529 -4.57 26.86 -28.10
N PRO A 530 -3.79 27.17 -27.05
CA PRO A 530 -2.38 26.82 -27.00
C PRO A 530 -2.16 25.31 -26.99
N LEU A 531 -1.25 24.83 -27.84
CA LEU A 531 -0.92 23.41 -27.99
C LEU A 531 0.26 23.07 -27.07
N GLY A 532 -0.05 22.66 -25.84
CA GLY A 532 0.94 22.25 -24.85
C GLY A 532 1.66 20.96 -25.25
N ASN A 533 2.90 20.83 -24.78
CA ASN A 533 3.77 19.69 -25.04
C ASN A 533 4.37 19.11 -23.73
N ARG A 534 5.29 18.14 -23.87
CA ARG A 534 5.98 17.52 -22.72
C ARG A 534 6.81 18.52 -21.90
N LYS A 535 7.36 19.57 -22.51
CA LYS A 535 8.07 20.62 -21.77
C LYS A 535 7.11 21.49 -20.96
N ASP A 536 5.93 21.81 -21.49
CA ASP A 536 4.90 22.51 -20.71
C ASP A 536 4.45 21.69 -19.49
N ILE A 537 4.32 20.36 -19.63
CA ILE A 537 4.07 19.45 -18.50
C ILE A 537 5.21 19.53 -17.47
N ARG A 538 6.48 19.48 -17.90
CA ARG A 538 7.63 19.62 -16.99
C ARG A 538 7.58 20.94 -16.22
N ASN A 539 7.39 22.05 -16.94
CA ASN A 539 7.32 23.39 -16.33
C ASN A 539 6.15 23.48 -15.32
N ALA A 540 5.02 22.85 -15.63
CA ALA A 540 3.86 22.79 -14.73
C ALA A 540 4.13 21.94 -13.48
N VAL A 541 4.82 20.81 -13.62
CA VAL A 541 5.21 19.98 -12.46
C VAL A 541 6.23 20.71 -11.57
N GLU A 542 7.23 21.37 -12.15
CA GLU A 542 8.21 22.20 -11.41
C GLU A 542 7.52 23.33 -10.63
N ALA A 543 6.54 24.00 -11.26
CA ALA A 543 5.73 25.01 -10.59
C ALA A 543 4.87 24.42 -9.46
N ALA A 544 4.25 23.26 -9.69
CA ALA A 544 3.47 22.56 -8.68
C ALA A 544 4.30 22.14 -7.47
N GLN A 545 5.49 21.56 -7.69
CA GLN A 545 6.41 21.17 -6.62
C GLN A 545 6.83 22.38 -5.78
N SER A 546 7.16 23.49 -6.45
CA SER A 546 7.57 24.74 -5.78
C SER A 546 6.44 25.36 -4.94
N ALA A 547 5.18 25.10 -5.28
CA ALA A 547 4.02 25.60 -4.55
C ALA A 547 3.64 24.78 -3.31
N LEU A 548 4.04 23.50 -3.23
CA LEU A 548 3.56 22.56 -2.21
C LEU A 548 3.80 23.03 -0.78
N ALA A 549 5.04 23.45 -0.46
CA ALA A 549 5.39 23.85 0.91
C ALA A 549 4.53 25.02 1.39
N LYS A 550 4.35 26.04 0.54
CA LYS A 550 3.50 27.20 0.83
C LYS A 550 2.02 26.79 0.95
N TRP A 551 1.53 25.96 0.02
CA TRP A 551 0.12 25.56 -0.02
C TRP A 551 -0.28 24.67 1.17
N GLN A 552 0.56 23.71 1.54
CA GLN A 552 0.36 22.85 2.69
C GLN A 552 0.51 23.63 4.00
N GLY A 553 1.46 24.59 4.05
CA GLY A 553 1.70 25.47 5.20
C GLY A 553 0.53 26.41 5.55
N LEU A 554 -0.42 26.64 4.64
CA LEU A 554 -1.66 27.38 4.96
C LEU A 554 -2.58 26.63 5.95
N GLY A 555 -2.37 25.31 6.12
CA GLY A 555 -3.28 24.46 6.87
C GLY A 555 -4.67 24.35 6.22
N GLY A 556 -5.59 23.62 6.86
CA GLY A 556 -6.94 23.45 6.34
C GLY A 556 -7.71 24.77 6.24
N HIS A 557 -7.61 25.62 7.28
CA HIS A 557 -8.31 26.89 7.34
C HIS A 557 -7.89 27.86 6.23
N GLY A 558 -6.59 28.05 6.02
CA GLY A 558 -6.11 28.96 4.97
C GLY A 558 -6.49 28.47 3.58
N ARG A 559 -6.46 27.15 3.34
CA ARG A 559 -6.98 26.58 2.07
C ARG A 559 -8.48 26.78 1.91
N ALA A 560 -9.26 26.66 2.98
CA ALA A 560 -10.70 26.93 2.96
C ALA A 560 -11.00 28.37 2.54
N GLN A 561 -10.28 29.35 3.10
CA GLN A 561 -10.44 30.77 2.72
C GLN A 561 -10.20 31.00 1.23
N VAL A 562 -9.10 30.47 0.69
CA VAL A 562 -8.79 30.56 -0.75
C VAL A 562 -9.91 29.94 -1.61
N LEU A 563 -10.49 28.81 -1.18
CA LEU A 563 -11.60 28.18 -1.88
C LEU A 563 -12.92 28.97 -1.79
N TYR A 564 -13.17 29.68 -0.69
CA TYR A 564 -14.30 30.60 -0.60
C TYR A 564 -14.10 31.83 -1.49
N PHE A 565 -12.91 32.42 -1.52
CA PHE A 565 -12.58 33.51 -2.46
C PHE A 565 -12.73 33.07 -3.92
N LEU A 566 -12.35 31.83 -4.22
CA LEU A 566 -12.60 31.24 -5.53
C LEU A 566 -14.10 31.15 -5.86
N ALA A 567 -14.95 30.80 -4.90
CA ALA A 567 -16.40 30.80 -5.08
C ALA A 567 -16.95 32.20 -5.33
N GLU A 568 -16.51 33.19 -4.55
CA GLU A 568 -16.93 34.60 -4.67
C GLU A 568 -16.53 35.20 -6.02
N ASN A 569 -15.27 35.04 -6.42
CA ASN A 569 -14.76 35.56 -7.68
C ASN A 569 -15.38 34.83 -8.88
N LEU A 570 -15.67 33.53 -8.77
CA LEU A 570 -16.38 32.81 -9.81
C LEU A 570 -17.83 33.32 -9.97
N ALA A 571 -18.51 33.63 -8.86
CA ALA A 571 -19.84 34.22 -8.89
C ALA A 571 -19.85 35.61 -9.54
N GLN A 572 -18.84 36.44 -9.25
CA GLN A 572 -18.68 37.75 -9.89
C GLN A 572 -18.36 37.64 -11.38
N ALA A 573 -17.53 36.66 -11.76
CA ALA A 573 -17.11 36.43 -13.14
C ALA A 573 -18.10 35.58 -13.96
N ARG A 574 -19.30 35.27 -13.44
CA ARG A 574 -20.27 34.37 -14.11
C ARG A 574 -20.49 34.68 -15.58
N ALA A 575 -20.63 35.96 -15.91
CA ALA A 575 -20.87 36.40 -17.30
C ALA A 575 -19.70 36.08 -18.25
N GLU A 576 -18.47 35.94 -17.73
CA GLU A 576 -17.27 35.63 -18.52
C GLU A 576 -17.26 34.17 -19.03
N PHE A 577 -18.09 33.29 -18.44
CA PHE A 577 -18.22 31.90 -18.87
C PHE A 577 -19.33 31.68 -19.91
N ALA A 578 -20.08 32.72 -20.26
CA ALA A 578 -21.14 32.65 -21.27
C ALA A 578 -20.57 32.17 -22.62
N GLY A 579 -21.20 31.16 -23.21
CA GLY A 579 -20.73 30.53 -24.46
C GLY A 579 -19.76 29.37 -24.25
N TYR A 580 -19.14 29.23 -23.07
CA TYR A 580 -18.19 28.15 -22.78
C TYR A 580 -18.76 27.10 -21.82
N ALA A 581 -19.54 27.51 -20.82
CA ALA A 581 -20.24 26.67 -19.86
C ALA A 581 -21.70 27.11 -19.69
N SER A 582 -22.58 26.21 -19.26
CA SER A 582 -23.98 26.58 -18.96
C SER A 582 -24.08 27.33 -17.63
N VAL A 583 -25.18 28.05 -17.42
CA VAL A 583 -25.44 28.75 -16.14
C VAL A 583 -25.50 27.74 -14.98
N ASP A 584 -26.20 26.63 -15.18
CA ASP A 584 -26.31 25.55 -14.20
C ASP A 584 -24.95 24.93 -13.88
N GLU A 585 -24.06 24.83 -14.87
CA GLU A 585 -22.71 24.31 -14.71
C GLU A 585 -21.86 25.24 -13.84
N VAL A 586 -21.91 26.54 -14.09
CA VAL A 586 -21.23 27.56 -13.27
C VAL A 586 -21.79 27.55 -11.83
N ASP A 587 -23.11 27.45 -11.68
CA ASP A 587 -23.78 27.34 -10.37
C ASP A 587 -23.34 26.10 -9.58
N ALA A 588 -23.26 24.95 -10.26
CA ALA A 588 -22.77 23.72 -9.67
C ALA A 588 -21.33 23.87 -9.17
N VAL A 589 -20.47 24.54 -9.93
CA VAL A 589 -19.07 24.77 -9.54
C VAL A 589 -18.96 25.73 -8.35
N ILE A 590 -19.72 26.83 -8.34
CA ILE A 590 -19.75 27.74 -7.18
C ILE A 590 -20.14 26.97 -5.92
N ARG A 591 -21.20 26.15 -5.98
CA ARG A 591 -21.62 25.30 -4.86
C ARG A 591 -20.52 24.31 -4.45
N ARG A 592 -19.80 23.72 -5.40
CA ARG A 592 -18.68 22.81 -5.12
C ARG A 592 -17.50 23.51 -4.46
N CYS A 593 -17.21 24.76 -4.83
CA CYS A 593 -16.20 25.56 -4.14
C CYS A 593 -16.55 25.69 -2.65
N PHE A 594 -17.80 26.06 -2.32
CA PHE A 594 -18.27 26.11 -0.92
C PHE A 594 -18.19 24.74 -0.23
N PHE A 595 -18.60 23.66 -0.93
CA PHE A 595 -18.56 22.32 -0.39
C PHE A 595 -17.13 21.88 -0.01
N TYR A 596 -16.17 22.01 -0.93
CA TYR A 596 -14.79 21.60 -0.68
C TYR A 596 -14.02 22.58 0.19
N ALA A 597 -14.35 23.87 0.19
CA ALA A 597 -13.90 24.81 1.20
C ALA A 597 -14.33 24.36 2.61
N GLY A 598 -15.58 23.90 2.74
CA GLY A 598 -16.10 23.34 3.98
C GLY A 598 -15.34 22.11 4.46
N PHE A 599 -14.84 21.27 3.53
CA PHE A 599 -14.07 20.06 3.84
C PHE A 599 -12.56 20.27 4.04
N ALA A 600 -11.99 21.39 3.59
CA ALA A 600 -10.54 21.61 3.61
C ALA A 600 -9.93 21.51 5.03
N ASP A 601 -10.72 21.75 6.07
CA ASP A 601 -10.38 21.62 7.49
C ASP A 601 -11.34 20.70 8.29
N LYS A 602 -12.16 19.89 7.62
CA LYS A 602 -13.15 18.98 8.24
C LYS A 602 -13.09 17.55 7.69
N TYR A 603 -12.02 17.23 6.96
CA TYR A 603 -11.73 15.86 6.55
C TYR A 603 -10.75 15.24 7.55
N ASP A 604 -11.28 14.95 8.74
CA ASP A 604 -10.50 14.50 9.88
C ASP A 604 -9.96 13.07 9.67
N GLY A 605 -8.82 12.82 10.30
CA GLY A 605 -8.35 11.46 10.55
C GLY A 605 -9.16 10.77 11.64
N ALA A 606 -8.76 9.53 11.95
CA ALA A 606 -9.36 8.73 13.01
C ALA A 606 -8.31 8.39 14.07
N THR A 607 -8.74 8.34 15.32
CA THR A 607 -7.97 7.73 16.40
C THR A 607 -8.56 6.35 16.66
N VAL A 608 -7.74 5.31 16.44
CA VAL A 608 -8.16 3.92 16.51
C VAL A 608 -7.64 3.29 17.81
N SER A 609 -8.54 2.65 18.55
CA SER A 609 -8.17 1.80 19.68
C SER A 609 -7.73 0.43 19.15
N ALA A 610 -6.46 0.37 18.76
CA ALA A 610 -5.87 -0.79 18.10
C ALA A 610 -5.22 -1.77 19.09
N ARG A 611 -4.29 -1.29 19.92
CA ARG A 611 -3.53 -2.09 20.88
C ARG A 611 -3.38 -1.35 22.21
N PRO A 612 -3.47 -2.04 23.37
CA PRO A 612 -3.16 -1.44 24.66
C PRO A 612 -1.77 -0.77 24.69
N GLY A 613 -1.63 0.28 25.49
CA GLY A 613 -0.41 1.07 25.58
C GLY A 613 -0.12 1.98 24.39
N HIS A 614 -0.98 1.99 23.36
CA HIS A 614 -0.78 2.78 22.15
C HIS A 614 -2.02 3.59 21.76
N LEU A 615 -1.77 4.77 21.22
CA LEU A 615 -2.73 5.57 20.46
C LEU A 615 -2.37 5.41 18.98
N CYS A 616 -3.28 4.85 18.19
CA CYS A 616 -3.09 4.70 16.75
C CYS A 616 -3.84 5.84 16.03
N HIS A 617 -3.10 6.76 15.42
CA HIS A 617 -3.66 7.88 14.67
C HIS A 617 -3.58 7.62 13.17
N VAL A 618 -4.74 7.55 12.52
CA VAL A 618 -4.91 7.30 11.09
C VAL A 618 -5.24 8.62 10.42
N GLN A 619 -4.27 9.21 9.74
CA GLN A 619 -4.37 10.57 9.20
C GLN A 619 -4.41 10.57 7.67
N PRO A 620 -5.33 11.33 7.05
CA PRO A 620 -5.25 11.63 5.63
C PRO A 620 -4.12 12.65 5.37
N GLU A 621 -3.26 12.34 4.40
CA GLU A 621 -2.21 13.23 3.90
C GLU A 621 -2.42 13.51 2.41
N PRO A 622 -1.99 14.68 1.90
CA PRO A 622 -1.92 14.91 0.46
C PRO A 622 -0.96 13.92 -0.23
N HIS A 623 -1.23 13.61 -1.49
CA HIS A 623 -0.28 12.93 -2.37
C HIS A 623 0.95 13.81 -2.67
N GLY A 624 0.74 15.11 -2.87
CA GLY A 624 1.74 16.05 -3.36
C GLY A 624 1.30 16.66 -4.69
N VAL A 625 2.03 16.37 -5.78
CA VAL A 625 1.63 16.80 -7.13
C VAL A 625 0.73 15.75 -7.78
N MET A 626 -0.43 16.17 -8.27
CA MET A 626 -1.39 15.31 -8.95
C MET A 626 -1.57 15.70 -10.42
N GLY A 627 -1.61 14.71 -11.31
CA GLY A 627 -2.04 14.89 -12.70
C GLY A 627 -3.54 14.66 -12.83
N LEU A 628 -4.29 15.65 -13.33
CA LEU A 628 -5.75 15.56 -13.44
C LEU A 628 -6.18 15.67 -14.90
N ILE A 629 -6.80 14.63 -15.43
CA ILE A 629 -7.30 14.59 -16.80
C ILE A 629 -8.82 14.70 -16.76
N ALA A 630 -9.31 15.88 -17.13
CA ALA A 630 -10.72 16.22 -17.08
C ALA A 630 -11.54 15.48 -18.16
N PRO A 631 -12.84 15.26 -17.92
CA PRO A 631 -13.76 14.82 -18.97
C PRO A 631 -13.93 15.91 -20.04
N ASN A 632 -14.41 15.52 -21.22
CA ASN A 632 -14.90 16.45 -22.23
C ASN A 632 -16.31 16.95 -21.93
N ALA A 633 -17.14 16.12 -21.29
CA ALA A 633 -18.46 16.50 -20.81
C ALA A 633 -18.36 17.50 -19.64
N ALA A 634 -19.27 18.47 -19.60
CA ALA A 634 -19.30 19.55 -18.62
C ALA A 634 -17.89 20.17 -18.40
N PRO A 635 -17.37 20.94 -19.39
CA PRO A 635 -15.97 21.36 -19.43
C PRO A 635 -15.49 22.19 -18.23
N LEU A 636 -16.40 22.90 -17.55
CA LEU A 636 -16.10 23.61 -16.30
C LEU A 636 -16.35 22.71 -15.08
N ALA A 637 -17.52 22.10 -15.01
CA ALA A 637 -17.95 21.35 -13.82
C ALA A 637 -17.18 20.04 -13.64
N GLY A 638 -16.91 19.33 -14.72
CA GLY A 638 -16.04 18.14 -14.71
C GLY A 638 -14.60 18.49 -14.31
N PHE A 639 -14.03 19.54 -14.89
CA PHE A 639 -12.70 20.05 -14.54
C PHE A 639 -12.60 20.38 -13.03
N MET A 640 -13.54 21.18 -12.53
CA MET A 640 -13.53 21.62 -11.13
C MET A 640 -13.90 20.52 -10.13
N SER A 641 -14.64 19.49 -10.56
CA SER A 641 -14.88 18.29 -9.73
C SER A 641 -13.60 17.51 -9.44
N LEU A 642 -12.60 17.61 -10.31
CA LEU A 642 -11.29 17.00 -10.08
C LEU A 642 -10.37 17.94 -9.28
N VAL A 643 -10.31 19.23 -9.66
CA VAL A 643 -9.37 20.21 -9.08
C VAL A 643 -9.69 20.53 -7.62
N LEU A 644 -10.94 20.85 -7.30
CA LEU A 644 -11.34 21.33 -5.98
C LEU A 644 -11.03 20.36 -4.83
N PRO A 645 -11.41 19.06 -4.88
CA PRO A 645 -11.06 18.13 -3.80
C PRO A 645 -9.55 17.96 -3.66
N ALA A 646 -8.81 17.93 -4.77
CA ALA A 646 -7.37 17.78 -4.75
C ALA A 646 -6.69 18.94 -4.00
N ILE A 647 -7.01 20.19 -4.35
CA ILE A 647 -6.40 21.35 -3.71
C ILE A 647 -6.92 21.57 -2.28
N ALA A 648 -8.18 21.22 -1.99
CA ALA A 648 -8.72 21.26 -0.62
C ALA A 648 -7.90 20.38 0.34
N MET A 649 -7.48 19.19 -0.12
CA MET A 649 -6.65 18.26 0.64
C MET A 649 -5.16 18.63 0.68
N GLY A 650 -4.76 19.75 0.09
CA GLY A 650 -3.38 20.25 0.15
C GLY A 650 -2.46 19.75 -0.99
N ASN A 651 -3.03 19.23 -2.07
CA ASN A 651 -2.28 18.88 -3.27
C ASN A 651 -2.09 20.10 -4.19
N ALA A 652 -1.04 20.06 -5.01
CA ALA A 652 -0.90 20.92 -6.19
C ALA A 652 -1.22 20.10 -7.45
N VAL A 653 -1.82 20.71 -8.46
CA VAL A 653 -2.36 19.98 -9.61
C VAL A 653 -1.80 20.49 -10.94
N VAL A 654 -1.53 19.54 -11.84
CA VAL A 654 -1.35 19.79 -13.27
C VAL A 654 -2.54 19.18 -13.98
N ALA A 655 -3.45 20.05 -14.42
CA ALA A 655 -4.74 19.68 -14.97
C ALA A 655 -4.77 19.86 -16.49
N ILE A 656 -5.19 18.81 -17.19
CA ILE A 656 -5.48 18.80 -18.61
C ILE A 656 -7.00 18.94 -18.75
N PRO A 657 -7.52 20.07 -19.26
CA PRO A 657 -8.96 20.29 -19.41
C PRO A 657 -9.54 19.50 -20.59
N ALA A 658 -10.84 19.63 -20.80
CA ALA A 658 -11.52 19.11 -22.00
C ALA A 658 -10.79 19.57 -23.27
N GLN A 659 -10.36 18.62 -24.11
CA GLN A 659 -9.60 18.94 -25.32
C GLN A 659 -10.45 19.72 -26.32
N ASP A 660 -11.71 19.34 -26.48
CA ASP A 660 -12.61 19.95 -27.46
C ASP A 660 -13.23 21.25 -26.95
N ARG A 661 -13.24 21.44 -25.61
CA ARG A 661 -13.91 22.56 -24.95
C ARG A 661 -13.07 23.21 -23.82
N PRO A 662 -11.82 23.62 -24.09
CA PRO A 662 -10.88 24.03 -23.05
C PRO A 662 -11.13 25.45 -22.51
N MET A 663 -11.93 26.27 -23.21
CA MET A 663 -12.08 27.70 -22.87
C MET A 663 -12.64 27.93 -21.48
N ALA A 664 -13.56 27.08 -21.02
CA ALA A 664 -14.09 27.16 -19.67
C ALA A 664 -12.97 27.10 -18.61
N ALA A 665 -11.99 26.21 -18.79
CA ALA A 665 -10.85 26.08 -17.88
C ALA A 665 -9.85 27.23 -18.04
N LEU A 666 -9.57 27.68 -19.27
CA LEU A 666 -8.65 28.80 -19.52
C LEU A 666 -9.18 30.13 -18.97
N THR A 667 -10.50 30.35 -19.01
CA THR A 667 -11.16 31.53 -18.42
C THR A 667 -10.96 31.58 -16.89
N LEU A 668 -10.78 30.44 -16.22
CA LEU A 668 -10.47 30.42 -14.79
C LEU A 668 -9.15 31.10 -14.44
N ALA A 669 -8.21 31.30 -15.38
CA ALA A 669 -6.92 31.91 -15.08
C ALA A 669 -7.05 33.26 -14.36
N LYS A 670 -8.01 34.10 -14.77
CA LYS A 670 -8.29 35.38 -14.13
C LYS A 670 -8.89 35.19 -12.74
N VAL A 671 -9.87 34.28 -12.62
CA VAL A 671 -10.53 33.97 -11.34
C VAL A 671 -9.51 33.45 -10.33
N LEU A 672 -8.66 32.50 -10.72
CA LEU A 672 -7.59 31.94 -9.88
C LEU A 672 -6.62 33.03 -9.41
N ALA A 673 -6.19 33.92 -10.31
CA ALA A 673 -5.30 35.03 -9.98
C ALA A 673 -5.92 36.04 -9.00
N CYS A 674 -7.25 36.22 -9.04
CA CYS A 674 -7.98 37.09 -8.13
C CYS A 674 -8.39 36.43 -6.79
N SER A 675 -8.18 35.11 -6.64
CA SER A 675 -8.65 34.33 -5.50
C SER A 675 -7.55 33.92 -4.52
N ASP A 676 -6.38 34.56 -4.60
CA ASP A 676 -5.21 34.24 -3.78
C ASP A 676 -4.71 32.79 -3.87
N VAL A 677 -5.04 32.10 -4.96
CA VAL A 677 -4.50 30.76 -5.24
C VAL A 677 -3.00 30.92 -5.50
N PRO A 678 -2.11 30.34 -4.67
CA PRO A 678 -0.68 30.51 -4.88
C PRO A 678 -0.26 29.97 -6.25
N GLY A 679 0.64 30.70 -6.91
CA GLY A 679 1.16 30.29 -8.21
C GLY A 679 1.75 28.88 -8.16
N GLY A 680 1.26 28.00 -9.03
CA GLY A 680 1.65 26.60 -9.09
C GLY A 680 0.70 25.63 -8.40
N VAL A 681 -0.25 26.08 -7.57
CA VAL A 681 -1.25 25.18 -6.95
C VAL A 681 -2.21 24.59 -7.99
N VAL A 682 -2.64 25.41 -8.95
CA VAL A 682 -3.40 24.97 -10.12
C VAL A 682 -2.62 25.35 -11.38
N ASN A 683 -2.31 24.37 -12.21
CA ASN A 683 -1.68 24.56 -13.52
C ASN A 683 -2.57 23.93 -14.59
N ILE A 684 -2.81 24.65 -15.69
CA ILE A 684 -3.70 24.23 -16.77
C ILE A 684 -2.89 24.11 -18.05
N VAL A 685 -2.83 22.89 -18.59
CA VAL A 685 -2.11 22.57 -19.83
C VAL A 685 -3.09 21.99 -20.84
N THR A 686 -3.36 22.72 -21.92
CA THR A 686 -4.22 22.28 -23.03
C THR A 686 -3.41 21.59 -24.10
N GLY A 687 -4.03 20.68 -24.86
CA GLY A 687 -3.40 20.01 -25.99
C GLY A 687 -3.93 18.59 -26.19
N PRO A 688 -3.21 17.72 -26.90
CA PRO A 688 -3.62 16.34 -27.13
C PRO A 688 -3.67 15.58 -25.80
N ARG A 689 -4.89 15.33 -25.29
CA ARG A 689 -5.15 14.88 -23.93
C ARG A 689 -4.33 13.66 -23.55
N ASP A 690 -4.40 12.61 -24.37
CA ASP A 690 -3.78 11.33 -24.05
C ASP A 690 -2.25 11.42 -24.09
N ALA A 691 -1.67 12.19 -25.02
CA ALA A 691 -0.22 12.40 -25.09
C ALA A 691 0.31 13.18 -23.86
N LEU A 692 -0.41 14.21 -23.43
CA LEU A 692 -0.08 14.96 -22.23
C LEU A 692 -0.28 14.13 -20.96
N ALA A 693 -1.32 13.29 -20.91
CA ALA A 693 -1.59 12.38 -19.80
C ALA A 693 -0.48 11.32 -19.66
N THR A 694 -0.03 10.73 -20.76
CA THR A 694 1.13 9.81 -20.76
C THR A 694 2.40 10.52 -20.32
N ALA A 695 2.61 11.78 -20.72
CA ALA A 695 3.76 12.58 -20.26
C ALA A 695 3.72 12.84 -18.75
N LEU A 696 2.53 13.04 -18.16
CA LEU A 696 2.34 13.14 -16.70
C LEU A 696 2.61 11.80 -16.00
N ALA A 697 2.11 10.69 -16.56
CA ALA A 697 2.29 9.35 -16.02
C ALA A 697 3.76 8.91 -15.96
N ALA A 698 4.56 9.38 -16.92
CA ALA A 698 5.99 9.09 -16.97
C ALA A 698 6.86 10.02 -16.08
N HIS A 699 6.25 10.95 -15.34
CA HIS A 699 7.00 12.01 -14.65
C HIS A 699 7.20 11.68 -13.16
N ASP A 700 8.45 11.50 -12.72
CA ASP A 700 8.80 11.15 -11.32
C ASP A 700 8.34 12.19 -10.28
N GLY A 701 8.12 13.42 -10.73
CA GLY A 701 7.56 14.51 -9.92
C GLY A 701 6.05 14.42 -9.63
N VAL A 702 5.33 13.46 -10.23
CA VAL A 702 3.87 13.26 -10.05
C VAL A 702 3.63 12.09 -9.09
N SER A 703 2.68 12.23 -8.17
CA SER A 703 2.44 11.24 -7.09
C SER A 703 1.07 10.56 -7.16
N ALA A 704 0.15 11.04 -8.00
CA ALA A 704 -1.13 10.41 -8.30
C ALA A 704 -1.70 10.97 -9.61
N ILE A 705 -2.48 10.16 -10.32
CA ILE A 705 -3.17 10.57 -11.54
C ILE A 705 -4.65 10.24 -11.47
N TRP A 706 -5.48 11.19 -11.84
CA TRP A 706 -6.90 10.97 -12.06
C TRP A 706 -7.22 11.10 -13.55
N HIS A 707 -7.89 10.10 -14.10
CA HIS A 707 -8.28 10.12 -15.50
C HIS A 707 -9.78 9.89 -15.66
N ALA A 708 -10.52 10.98 -15.89
CA ALA A 708 -11.96 10.97 -16.14
C ALA A 708 -12.30 10.64 -17.62
N GLY A 709 -11.53 9.74 -18.23
CA GLY A 709 -11.69 9.28 -19.62
C GLY A 709 -11.93 7.78 -19.65
N GLN A 710 -11.93 7.18 -20.84
CA GLN A 710 -12.18 5.75 -21.04
C GLN A 710 -11.34 5.21 -22.21
N GLY A 711 -11.25 3.88 -22.32
CA GLY A 711 -10.62 3.21 -23.46
C GLY A 711 -9.09 3.25 -23.45
N GLU A 712 -8.48 3.27 -24.64
CA GLU A 712 -7.04 3.06 -24.82
C GLU A 712 -6.18 4.16 -24.17
N GLY A 713 -6.65 5.42 -24.15
CA GLY A 713 -5.92 6.51 -23.49
C GLY A 713 -5.72 6.26 -21.99
N VAL A 714 -6.73 5.72 -21.31
CA VAL A 714 -6.61 5.31 -19.89
C VAL A 714 -5.67 4.12 -19.74
N ALA A 715 -5.77 3.14 -20.64
CA ALA A 715 -4.90 1.97 -20.62
C ALA A 715 -3.43 2.39 -20.75
N GLU A 716 -3.11 3.31 -21.66
CA GLU A 716 -1.74 3.77 -21.86
C GLU A 716 -1.19 4.55 -20.66
N VAL A 717 -2.02 5.38 -20.03
CA VAL A 717 -1.66 6.08 -18.79
C VAL A 717 -1.40 5.09 -17.66
N GLN A 718 -2.23 4.06 -17.49
CA GLN A 718 -2.03 3.01 -16.49
C GLN A 718 -0.76 2.18 -16.77
N ARG A 719 -0.50 1.86 -18.04
CA ARG A 719 0.68 1.11 -18.48
C ARG A 719 1.97 1.90 -18.19
N THR A 720 1.94 3.21 -18.46
CA THR A 720 3.06 4.12 -18.19
C THR A 720 3.28 4.34 -16.69
N ALA A 721 2.20 4.60 -15.94
CA ALA A 721 2.25 4.82 -14.50
C ALA A 721 2.70 3.57 -13.72
N ALA A 722 2.58 2.38 -14.30
CA ALA A 722 3.05 1.15 -13.71
C ALA A 722 4.59 1.09 -13.56
N ASP A 723 5.36 1.84 -14.35
CA ASP A 723 6.83 1.85 -14.24
C ASP A 723 7.30 2.61 -12.98
N THR A 724 6.56 3.63 -12.58
CA THR A 724 6.81 4.47 -11.39
C THR A 724 5.83 4.19 -10.24
N LEU A 725 4.95 3.20 -10.40
CA LEU A 725 3.91 2.79 -9.44
C LEU A 725 3.02 3.94 -8.94
N ILE A 726 2.78 4.94 -9.81
CA ILE A 726 1.87 6.04 -9.50
C ILE A 726 0.43 5.49 -9.52
N PRO A 727 -0.38 5.71 -8.46
CA PRO A 727 -1.77 5.28 -8.47
C PRO A 727 -2.57 6.08 -9.51
N VAL A 728 -3.31 5.35 -10.35
CA VAL A 728 -4.23 5.93 -11.34
C VAL A 728 -5.67 5.65 -10.94
N TRP A 729 -6.39 6.70 -10.54
CA TRP A 729 -7.83 6.60 -10.30
C TRP A 729 -8.61 6.96 -11.56
N THR A 730 -9.59 6.14 -11.88
CA THR A 730 -10.52 6.34 -13.00
C THR A 730 -11.92 6.47 -12.42
N PRO A 731 -12.40 7.71 -12.16
CA PRO A 731 -13.75 7.93 -11.67
C PRO A 731 -14.75 7.23 -12.59
N GLY A 732 -15.67 6.46 -12.01
CA GLY A 732 -16.73 5.83 -12.80
C GLY A 732 -17.58 6.88 -13.56
N PRO A 733 -18.25 6.50 -14.67
CA PRO A 733 -19.04 7.40 -15.50
C PRO A 733 -20.13 8.12 -14.70
N ARG A 734 -20.11 9.45 -14.61
CA ARG A 734 -21.04 10.23 -13.78
C ARG A 734 -21.53 11.46 -14.52
N ASP A 735 -22.65 12.02 -14.08
CA ASP A 735 -23.04 13.35 -14.50
C ASP A 735 -22.16 14.37 -13.77
N TRP A 736 -21.30 15.05 -14.53
CA TRP A 736 -20.37 16.03 -13.98
C TRP A 736 -21.05 17.34 -13.55
N GLY A 737 -22.33 17.54 -13.87
CA GLY A 737 -23.14 18.70 -13.47
C GLY A 737 -23.85 18.53 -12.12
N ASP A 738 -23.98 17.31 -11.59
CA ASP A 738 -24.81 17.03 -10.41
C ASP A 738 -24.02 16.78 -9.11
N LEU A 739 -24.70 16.34 -8.05
CA LEU A 739 -24.08 16.09 -6.74
C LEU A 739 -23.22 14.80 -6.68
N HIS A 740 -23.32 13.88 -7.64
CA HIS A 740 -22.50 12.67 -7.70
C HIS A 740 -21.06 12.95 -8.15
N ALA A 741 -20.81 14.14 -8.72
CA ALA A 741 -19.47 14.64 -9.03
C ALA A 741 -18.79 15.39 -7.86
N GLN A 742 -19.32 15.24 -6.63
CA GLN A 742 -18.66 15.67 -5.41
C GLN A 742 -18.81 14.62 -4.29
N GLY A 743 -17.93 14.66 -3.29
CA GLY A 743 -18.12 13.88 -2.06
C GLY A 743 -16.85 13.28 -1.47
N ARG A 744 -17.02 12.44 -0.44
CA ARG A 744 -15.92 11.81 0.29
C ARG A 744 -15.09 10.84 -0.56
N GLU A 745 -15.65 10.28 -1.65
CA GLU A 745 -14.89 9.46 -2.61
C GLU A 745 -13.71 10.25 -3.20
N PHE A 746 -13.96 11.49 -3.62
CA PHE A 746 -12.93 12.37 -4.19
C PHE A 746 -11.90 12.80 -3.14
N LEU A 747 -12.33 13.11 -1.92
CA LEU A 747 -11.43 13.44 -0.82
C LEU A 747 -10.51 12.27 -0.50
N ARG A 748 -11.07 11.04 -0.40
CA ARG A 748 -10.30 9.82 -0.22
C ARG A 748 -9.32 9.60 -1.35
N ALA A 749 -9.73 9.75 -2.62
CA ALA A 749 -8.84 9.58 -3.77
C ALA A 749 -7.76 10.69 -3.87
N ALA A 750 -7.95 11.81 -3.17
CA ALA A 750 -7.05 12.97 -3.14
C ALA A 750 -6.12 12.92 -1.93
N SER A 751 -6.25 11.89 -1.11
CA SER A 751 -5.46 11.68 0.09
C SER A 751 -4.91 10.27 0.12
N ARG A 752 -3.79 10.12 0.82
CA ARG A 752 -3.24 8.82 1.22
C ARG A 752 -3.34 8.72 2.73
N THR A 753 -3.44 7.51 3.25
CA THR A 753 -3.52 7.27 4.69
C THR A 753 -2.13 7.07 5.27
N LYS A 754 -1.78 7.80 6.33
CA LYS A 754 -0.63 7.49 7.19
C LYS A 754 -1.14 7.05 8.56
N THR A 755 -0.60 5.96 9.07
CA THR A 755 -0.90 5.44 10.41
C THR A 755 0.27 5.69 11.34
N ILE A 756 0.07 6.47 12.41
CA ILE A 756 1.09 6.80 13.41
C ILE A 756 0.73 6.12 14.74
N TRP A 757 1.66 5.32 15.25
CA TRP A 757 1.53 4.68 16.57
C TRP A 757 2.31 5.48 17.60
N LEU A 758 1.61 5.93 18.64
CA LEU A 758 2.17 6.73 19.73
C LEU A 758 2.00 5.99 21.06
N PRO A 759 2.97 6.05 22.00
CA PRO A 759 2.76 5.58 23.36
C PRO A 759 1.58 6.30 24.03
N TYR A 760 0.70 5.57 24.71
CA TYR A 760 -0.48 6.16 25.36
C TYR A 760 -0.98 5.35 26.57
N GLY A 761 -1.07 6.02 27.72
CA GLY A 761 -1.30 5.37 29.03
C GLY A 761 -2.76 5.17 29.45
N ALA A 762 -3.76 5.41 28.60
CA ALA A 762 -5.18 5.31 29.00
C ALA A 762 -5.67 3.86 29.21
N LEU A 763 -4.92 2.87 28.75
CA LEU A 763 -5.13 1.46 29.09
C LEU A 763 -3.92 1.02 29.93
N PRO A 764 -4.07 0.79 31.25
CA PRO A 764 -2.98 0.25 32.06
C PRO A 764 -2.48 -1.04 31.39
N ALA A 765 -1.17 -1.22 31.33
CA ALA A 765 -0.54 -2.51 31.01
C ALA A 765 -0.91 -3.51 32.12
N GLY A 766 -2.11 -4.07 32.06
CA GLY A 766 -2.74 -4.78 33.16
C GLY A 766 -3.44 -6.05 32.70
N THR A 767 -2.77 -7.18 32.96
CA THR A 767 -3.34 -8.53 33.22
C THR A 767 -3.88 -9.38 32.07
N GLY A 768 -4.05 -8.87 30.84
CA GLY A 768 -4.27 -9.71 29.67
C GLY A 768 -2.94 -10.22 29.11
N SER A 769 -2.77 -11.53 28.89
CA SER A 769 -1.62 -12.03 28.12
C SER A 769 -1.66 -11.43 26.70
N ALA A 770 -0.51 -11.43 26.00
CA ALA A 770 -0.44 -11.06 24.57
C ALA A 770 -1.41 -11.84 23.66
N ALA A 771 -2.09 -12.86 24.18
CA ALA A 771 -3.12 -13.65 23.52
C ALA A 771 -4.54 -13.06 23.61
N TYR A 772 -4.72 -11.84 24.14
CA TYR A 772 -6.01 -11.13 24.20
C TYR A 772 -6.04 -9.88 23.34
#